data_AF-A0A9E0YUR2-F1
#
_entry.id   AF-A0A9E0YUR2-F1
#
_cell.length_a   1.000
_cell.length_b   1.000
_cell.length_c   1.000
_cell.angle_alpha   90.00
_cell.angle_beta   90.00
_cell.angle_gamma   90.00
#
_symmetry.space_group_name_H-M   'P 1'
#
loop_
_entity.id
_entity.type
_entity.pdbx_description
1 polymer ?
#
loop_
_entity_poly.entity_id
_entity_poly.type
_entity_poly.pdbx_seq_one_letter_code
_entity_poly.pdbx_strand_id
1 'polypeptide(L)'
;MKKKALATFLSVCMLATVAVPTAIVSATTDSGDAGTSSNQPTEQKSITVTKDESSAQFDSLEDALAAAEEGSTITLNENITVTQRAYITKGITLNGNGHSIAGVGDFSSSSNPAVVLIDTDNAVVLSDLSIIGGTSNKFPLNIYTSPNVTLNNVSVTNVFTNGGAMLVNASSVTVTGNLSVSTAAGSWYGINVDSGVGVESTDPILTFAAGSKMTYANTDDGSYNAEGPAAICVDKPTQYTNAIAGYEEAGLAEPTRNEKQQDLYYLAQAADVEVSEVTLDQTAVTLKSGETVQLHATVNPENATNKTVTFSADNQQVATVSEDGLVTAHAPGQATITAQTANGKTATCVITVENEEVVTPPSSDIVAPTPELSDETVVGDTTSVSAPVEVSQDALNNATAENPVTISVHLPTTALVQTIANSTTSNISLDVTIPDEAIHNANVKMAQIKLEKAVFEQVKASGKTFTIHVAGSDGKNLYSWTFDGNEITDTTIDVNLALAVSSSEDNQAIKEALGGNQGTVLSFAHEGNLPAKATVKVDVSASFQPGETAYFYYYNPELNVMQAMGDGYVVDENGYVEVSITHCSDYVLTKTQLNIDHDNGTNSGTNIGNDMDSPQTGDNTNLMISIAAVTAASAAITGFVVIKKRKTQD
;
A
#
# COMPACT_ATOMS: atom_id res chain seq x y z
N MET A 1 -61.17 12.64 -21.97
CA MET A 1 -61.41 11.32 -21.37
C MET A 1 -60.28 11.05 -20.38
N LYS A 2 -60.63 10.70 -19.13
CA LYS A 2 -59.84 10.09 -18.03
C LYS A 2 -58.52 10.80 -17.64
N LYS A 3 -58.33 11.49 -16.50
CA LYS A 3 -58.77 11.42 -15.08
C LYS A 3 -58.28 10.18 -14.28
N LYS A 4 -57.59 10.50 -13.16
CA LYS A 4 -57.23 9.74 -11.91
C LYS A 4 -55.84 9.08 -11.86
N ALA A 5 -55.07 9.10 -10.76
CA ALA A 5 -55.13 9.68 -9.40
C ALA A 5 -53.72 9.52 -8.75
N LEU A 6 -53.13 10.52 -8.08
CA LEU A 6 -53.10 10.79 -6.62
C LEU A 6 -52.53 9.65 -5.72
N ALA A 7 -51.34 9.86 -5.12
CA ALA A 7 -51.08 9.70 -3.67
C ALA A 7 -49.65 10.16 -3.26
N THR A 8 -49.61 10.77 -2.08
CA THR A 8 -48.59 11.54 -1.34
C THR A 8 -47.53 10.68 -0.64
N PHE A 9 -46.27 11.17 -0.48
CA PHE A 9 -45.58 11.39 0.82
C PHE A 9 -44.12 11.92 0.68
N LEU A 10 -43.91 13.10 1.27
CA LEU A 10 -42.74 13.65 1.98
C LEU A 10 -41.38 12.91 1.93
N SER A 11 -40.31 13.57 1.45
CA SER A 11 -38.96 13.50 2.05
C SER A 11 -37.97 14.55 1.49
N VAL A 12 -37.58 15.48 2.37
CA VAL A 12 -36.25 16.12 2.54
C VAL A 12 -35.62 16.89 1.36
N CYS A 13 -35.80 18.21 1.37
CA CYS A 13 -34.79 19.16 0.86
C CYS A 13 -33.88 19.57 2.03
N MET A 14 -32.62 19.14 2.02
CA MET A 14 -31.57 19.77 2.83
C MET A 14 -31.21 21.11 2.16
N LEU A 15 -31.75 22.22 2.68
CA LEU A 15 -31.07 23.51 2.58
C LEU A 15 -30.01 23.53 3.68
N ALA A 16 -28.74 23.60 3.29
CA ALA A 16 -27.67 23.99 4.19
C ALA A 16 -27.81 25.50 4.47
N THR A 17 -28.50 25.83 5.55
CA THR A 17 -28.51 27.17 6.14
C THR A 17 -27.12 27.44 6.73
N VAL A 18 -26.35 28.31 6.09
CA VAL A 18 -25.14 28.90 6.69
C VAL A 18 -25.60 29.79 7.84
N ALA A 19 -25.18 29.42 9.05
CA ALA A 19 -25.46 30.15 10.27
C ALA A 19 -24.79 31.53 10.25
N VAL A 20 -25.60 32.58 10.33
CA VAL A 20 -25.14 33.90 10.78
C VAL A 20 -25.15 33.84 12.31
N PRO A 21 -24.02 34.06 13.02
CA PRO A 21 -24.04 34.13 14.48
C PRO A 21 -24.67 35.47 14.90
N THR A 22 -25.98 35.45 15.16
CA THR A 22 -26.69 36.50 15.88
C THR A 22 -26.34 36.35 17.37
N ALA A 23 -25.33 37.09 17.84
CA ALA A 23 -25.12 37.27 19.27
C ALA A 23 -26.17 38.26 19.81
N ILE A 24 -27.37 37.74 20.11
CA ILE A 24 -28.34 38.42 20.98
C ILE A 24 -27.85 38.17 22.40
N VAL A 25 -27.30 39.20 23.05
CA VAL A 25 -27.08 39.19 24.49
C VAL A 25 -28.44 39.15 25.17
N SER A 26 -28.73 38.03 25.81
CA SER A 26 -29.91 37.81 26.64
C SER A 26 -29.87 38.74 27.86
N ALA A 27 -30.81 39.68 27.91
CA ALA A 27 -31.22 40.30 29.16
C ALA A 27 -31.94 39.23 30.00
N THR A 28 -31.34 38.85 31.12
CA THR A 28 -31.97 38.05 32.17
C THR A 28 -33.08 38.87 32.83
N THR A 29 -34.32 38.44 32.69
CA THR A 29 -35.42 38.84 33.58
C THR A 29 -35.29 38.06 34.88
N ASP A 30 -34.83 38.71 35.94
CA ASP A 30 -34.94 38.20 37.30
C ASP A 30 -36.19 38.78 37.97
N SER A 31 -36.98 37.90 38.59
CA SER A 31 -38.24 38.22 39.24
C SER A 31 -38.04 38.36 40.75
N GLY A 32 -37.97 39.61 41.21
CA GLY A 32 -38.43 40.09 42.52
C GLY A 32 -37.86 39.45 43.79
N ASP A 33 -37.00 40.21 44.49
CA ASP A 33 -37.11 40.39 45.94
C ASP A 33 -36.68 41.82 46.34
N ALA A 34 -37.35 42.37 47.34
CA ALA A 34 -37.33 43.78 47.71
C ALA A 34 -36.07 44.15 48.52
N GLY A 35 -35.34 45.18 48.06
CA GLY A 35 -34.19 45.73 48.79
C GLY A 35 -33.84 47.15 48.32
N THR A 36 -34.12 48.11 49.19
CA THR A 36 -33.91 49.57 49.17
C THR A 36 -32.76 50.18 48.33
N SER A 37 -33.16 51.18 47.55
CA SER A 37 -32.56 52.51 47.27
C SER A 37 -31.22 52.67 46.53
N SER A 38 -31.32 53.55 45.52
CA SER A 38 -30.32 54.40 44.85
C SER A 38 -29.33 53.74 43.89
N ASN A 39 -29.73 53.68 42.62
CA ASN A 39 -29.02 54.37 41.54
C ASN A 39 -29.91 54.39 40.29
N GLN A 40 -30.36 55.58 39.90
CA GLN A 40 -30.80 55.80 38.51
C GLN A 40 -29.57 55.55 37.62
N PRO A 41 -29.63 54.70 36.58
CA PRO A 41 -28.62 54.76 35.53
C PRO A 41 -28.83 56.12 34.85
N THR A 42 -27.89 57.04 35.04
CA THR A 42 -27.76 58.19 34.16
C THR A 42 -27.68 57.64 32.74
N GLU A 43 -28.63 58.01 31.87
CA GLU A 43 -28.61 57.67 30.44
C GLU A 43 -27.22 57.99 29.90
N GLN A 44 -26.44 56.95 29.63
CA GLN A 44 -25.10 57.08 29.11
C GLN A 44 -25.25 57.35 27.62
N LYS A 45 -24.88 58.54 27.17
CA LYS A 45 -25.14 58.94 25.79
C LYS A 45 -24.29 58.13 24.81
N SER A 46 -24.82 57.97 23.61
CA SER A 46 -24.32 57.08 22.56
C SER A 46 -22.98 57.52 21.96
N ILE A 47 -22.63 58.80 22.06
CA ILE A 47 -21.46 59.39 21.41
C ILE A 47 -20.71 60.31 22.38
N THR A 48 -19.37 60.27 22.32
CA THR A 48 -18.49 61.15 23.09
C THR A 48 -17.60 61.96 22.17
N VAL A 49 -17.56 63.28 22.36
CA VAL A 49 -16.63 64.19 21.69
C VAL A 49 -15.56 64.60 22.69
N THR A 50 -14.30 64.39 22.34
CA THR A 50 -13.14 64.75 23.16
C THR A 50 -12.27 65.77 22.43
N LYS A 51 -11.85 66.82 23.15
CA LYS A 51 -10.83 67.77 22.72
C LYS A 51 -9.92 68.07 23.90
N ASP A 52 -8.62 67.79 23.75
CA ASP A 52 -7.65 67.82 24.85
C ASP A 52 -8.13 66.98 26.06
N GLU A 53 -8.14 67.54 27.27
CA GLU A 53 -8.65 66.86 28.49
C GLU A 53 -10.17 66.99 28.68
N SER A 54 -10.88 67.66 27.77
CA SER A 54 -12.33 67.90 27.87
C SER A 54 -13.14 66.89 27.05
N SER A 55 -14.20 66.35 27.66
CA SER A 55 -15.13 65.41 27.01
C SER A 55 -16.58 65.87 27.16
N ALA A 56 -17.35 65.83 26.08
CA ALA A 56 -18.79 66.07 26.06
C ALA A 56 -19.53 64.88 25.45
N GLN A 57 -20.74 64.60 25.93
CA GLN A 57 -21.55 63.46 25.50
C GLN A 57 -22.77 63.94 24.70
N PHE A 58 -23.13 63.19 23.66
CA PHE A 58 -24.22 63.53 22.71
C PHE A 58 -25.10 62.32 22.41
N ASP A 59 -26.38 62.58 22.19
CA ASP A 59 -27.40 61.55 21.92
C ASP A 59 -27.48 61.21 20.42
N SER A 60 -26.98 62.09 19.55
CA SER A 60 -26.98 61.94 18.09
C SER A 60 -25.61 62.28 17.49
N LEU A 61 -25.31 61.68 16.33
CA LEU A 61 -24.05 61.92 15.61
C LEU A 61 -24.06 63.31 14.98
N GLU A 62 -25.21 63.78 14.55
CA GLU A 62 -25.39 65.10 13.96
C GLU A 62 -25.09 66.22 14.98
N ASP A 63 -25.57 66.08 16.22
CA ASP A 63 -25.27 67.04 17.28
C ASP A 63 -23.79 66.99 17.68
N ALA A 64 -23.21 65.79 17.75
CA ALA A 64 -21.79 65.60 18.03
C ALA A 64 -20.90 66.27 16.96
N LEU A 65 -21.23 66.09 15.67
CA LEU A 65 -20.52 66.70 14.54
C LEU A 65 -20.67 68.23 14.53
N ALA A 66 -21.87 68.74 14.84
CA ALA A 66 -22.12 70.18 14.94
C ALA A 66 -21.28 70.81 16.06
N ALA A 67 -21.19 70.13 17.21
CA ALA A 67 -20.48 70.61 18.40
C ALA A 67 -18.96 70.40 18.37
N ALA A 68 -18.46 69.40 17.61
CA ALA A 68 -17.02 69.14 17.50
C ALA A 68 -16.26 70.36 16.96
N GLU A 69 -15.04 70.56 17.43
CA GLU A 69 -14.14 71.59 16.92
C GLU A 69 -13.05 70.96 16.06
N GLU A 70 -12.27 71.78 15.34
CA GLU A 70 -11.07 71.30 14.65
C GLU A 70 -10.14 70.57 15.64
N GLY A 71 -9.67 69.39 15.22
CA GLY A 71 -8.83 68.47 15.98
C GLY A 71 -9.58 67.57 16.99
N SER A 72 -10.90 67.67 17.11
CA SER A 72 -11.68 66.82 18.03
C SER A 72 -11.69 65.34 17.63
N THR A 73 -11.80 64.45 18.62
CA THR A 73 -12.10 63.03 18.44
C THR A 73 -13.54 62.74 18.84
N ILE A 74 -14.35 62.29 17.90
CA ILE A 74 -15.70 61.75 18.13
C ILE A 74 -15.59 60.23 18.26
N THR A 75 -16.01 59.66 19.38
CA THR A 75 -16.01 58.22 19.65
C THR A 75 -17.43 57.69 19.79
N LEU A 76 -17.74 56.61 19.07
CA LEU A 76 -19.02 55.91 19.23
C LEU A 76 -18.95 54.95 20.42
N ASN A 77 -20.00 54.93 21.24
CA ASN A 77 -20.14 54.01 22.37
C ASN A 77 -21.11 52.85 22.06
N GLU A 78 -21.82 52.93 20.94
CA GLU A 78 -22.73 51.92 20.43
C GLU A 78 -22.92 52.08 18.91
N ASN A 79 -23.65 51.17 18.29
CA ASN A 79 -24.03 51.30 16.88
C ASN A 79 -25.07 52.42 16.71
N ILE A 80 -24.80 53.33 15.78
CA ILE A 80 -25.63 54.51 15.51
C ILE A 80 -26.47 54.30 14.25
N THR A 81 -27.70 54.80 14.28
CA THR A 81 -28.52 54.94 13.08
C THR A 81 -28.72 56.41 12.76
N VAL A 82 -28.64 56.77 11.48
CA VAL A 82 -28.87 58.14 11.00
C VAL A 82 -29.99 58.15 9.96
N THR A 83 -30.84 59.16 10.04
CA THR A 83 -31.94 59.36 9.08
C THR A 83 -31.62 60.41 8.03
N GLN A 84 -30.52 61.13 8.23
CA GLN A 84 -29.92 62.10 7.32
C GLN A 84 -28.40 61.86 7.27
N ARG A 85 -27.70 62.53 6.36
CA ARG A 85 -26.25 62.31 6.22
C ARG A 85 -25.51 62.85 7.45
N ALA A 86 -24.56 62.07 7.96
CA ALA A 86 -23.53 62.55 8.85
C ALA A 86 -22.55 63.41 8.03
N TYR A 87 -22.66 64.73 8.18
CA TYR A 87 -21.90 65.69 7.37
C TYR A 87 -20.66 66.20 8.11
N ILE A 88 -19.49 65.76 7.68
CA ILE A 88 -18.20 66.13 8.28
C ILE A 88 -17.61 67.30 7.48
N THR A 89 -17.61 68.48 8.11
CA THR A 89 -17.10 69.73 7.51
C THR A 89 -15.89 70.31 8.24
N LYS A 90 -15.39 69.60 9.27
CA LYS A 90 -14.25 69.98 10.10
C LYS A 90 -13.23 68.86 10.14
N GLY A 91 -11.97 69.18 10.36
CA GLY A 91 -10.89 68.21 10.57
C GLY A 91 -11.03 67.52 11.92
N ILE A 92 -11.49 66.28 11.92
CA ILE A 92 -11.76 65.49 13.13
C ILE A 92 -11.28 64.05 12.98
N THR A 93 -11.18 63.34 14.12
CA THR A 93 -11.15 61.88 14.12
C THR A 93 -12.54 61.36 14.48
N LEU A 94 -13.16 60.55 13.62
CA LEU A 94 -14.35 59.78 13.93
C LEU A 94 -13.95 58.32 14.19
N ASN A 95 -13.84 57.98 15.47
CA ASN A 95 -13.51 56.65 15.94
C ASN A 95 -14.79 55.85 16.20
N GLY A 96 -15.01 54.82 15.38
CA GLY A 96 -16.11 53.88 15.56
C GLY A 96 -15.96 53.01 16.80
N ASN A 97 -14.75 52.80 17.32
CA ASN A 97 -14.50 51.91 18.47
C ASN A 97 -15.12 50.51 18.28
N GLY A 98 -15.12 50.02 17.04
CA GLY A 98 -15.74 48.75 16.63
C GLY A 98 -17.24 48.82 16.31
N HIS A 99 -17.87 49.99 16.44
CA HIS A 99 -19.30 50.20 16.17
C HIS A 99 -19.59 50.66 14.74
N SER A 100 -20.88 50.66 14.38
CA SER A 100 -21.36 51.04 13.06
C SER A 100 -22.16 52.33 13.01
N ILE A 101 -22.26 52.92 11.82
CA ILE A 101 -23.22 53.96 11.46
C ILE A 101 -24.07 53.42 10.30
N ALA A 102 -25.37 53.28 10.52
CA ALA A 102 -26.30 52.77 9.52
C ALA A 102 -27.28 53.84 9.04
N GLY A 103 -27.39 54.02 7.73
CA GLY A 103 -28.40 54.89 7.11
C GLY A 103 -29.75 54.20 7.01
N VAL A 104 -30.76 54.70 7.72
CA VAL A 104 -32.12 54.12 7.76
C VAL A 104 -33.22 55.04 7.23
N GLY A 105 -32.85 56.21 6.72
CA GLY A 105 -33.75 57.21 6.12
C GLY A 105 -33.83 57.18 4.59
N ASP A 106 -34.57 58.14 4.03
CA ASP A 106 -34.58 58.45 2.60
C ASP A 106 -33.60 59.57 2.30
N PHE A 107 -32.51 59.22 1.61
CA PHE A 107 -31.43 60.15 1.25
C PHE A 107 -31.57 60.69 -0.19
N SER A 108 -32.64 60.35 -0.91
CA SER A 108 -32.79 60.56 -2.37
C SER A 108 -32.78 62.02 -2.85
N SER A 109 -32.78 63.01 -1.95
CA SER A 109 -32.69 64.44 -2.28
C SER A 109 -31.29 64.90 -2.75
N SER A 110 -30.29 64.02 -2.73
CA SER A 110 -28.91 64.27 -3.16
C SER A 110 -28.61 63.65 -4.52
N SER A 111 -27.71 64.26 -5.31
CA SER A 111 -27.16 63.64 -6.52
C SER A 111 -26.32 62.38 -6.22
N ASN A 112 -25.59 62.40 -5.09
CA ASN A 112 -24.81 61.28 -4.56
C ASN A 112 -25.17 61.09 -3.07
N PRO A 113 -26.25 60.35 -2.77
CA PRO A 113 -26.70 60.15 -1.40
C PRO A 113 -25.77 59.23 -0.61
N ALA A 114 -25.36 59.69 0.58
CA ALA A 114 -24.37 59.04 1.45
C ALA A 114 -24.84 59.00 2.89
N VAL A 115 -24.36 58.01 3.64
CA VAL A 115 -24.54 57.92 5.10
C VAL A 115 -23.56 58.87 5.77
N VAL A 116 -22.30 58.83 5.34
CA VAL A 116 -21.24 59.76 5.77
C VAL A 116 -20.75 60.53 4.54
N LEU A 117 -20.79 61.86 4.64
CA LEU A 117 -20.21 62.77 3.65
C LEU A 117 -19.08 63.57 4.31
N ILE A 118 -17.90 63.54 3.72
CA ILE A 118 -16.75 64.37 4.10
C ILE A 118 -16.60 65.47 3.04
N ASP A 119 -16.61 66.72 3.47
CA ASP A 119 -16.41 67.91 2.62
C ASP A 119 -15.70 69.00 3.43
N THR A 120 -14.38 68.94 3.49
CA THR A 120 -13.55 69.88 4.24
C THR A 120 -12.10 69.88 3.75
N ASP A 121 -11.45 71.04 3.80
CA ASP A 121 -10.01 71.18 3.48
C ASP A 121 -9.09 70.63 4.58
N ASN A 122 -9.64 70.30 5.76
CA ASN A 122 -8.89 69.86 6.94
C ASN A 122 -8.79 68.33 7.02
N ALA A 123 -7.74 67.83 7.68
CA ALA A 123 -7.51 66.39 7.78
C ALA A 123 -8.60 65.67 8.58
N VAL A 124 -9.13 64.57 8.03
CA VAL A 124 -10.16 63.74 8.69
C VAL A 124 -9.64 62.31 8.83
N VAL A 125 -9.87 61.68 9.99
CA VAL A 125 -9.54 60.27 10.23
C VAL A 125 -10.81 59.51 10.55
N LEU A 126 -11.09 58.43 9.82
CA LEU A 126 -12.08 57.42 10.19
C LEU A 126 -11.35 56.19 10.71
N SER A 127 -11.65 55.74 11.94
CA SER A 127 -10.99 54.58 12.54
C SER A 127 -11.95 53.57 13.14
N ASP A 128 -11.67 52.27 12.99
CA ASP A 128 -12.40 51.16 13.63
C ASP A 128 -13.93 51.27 13.48
N LEU A 129 -14.39 51.60 12.27
CA LEU A 129 -15.75 52.05 11.98
C LEU A 129 -16.39 51.24 10.85
N SER A 130 -17.65 50.87 11.01
CA SER A 130 -18.44 50.24 9.95
C SER A 130 -19.55 51.16 9.43
N ILE A 131 -19.55 51.50 8.15
CA ILE A 131 -20.58 52.35 7.51
C ILE A 131 -21.51 51.47 6.68
N ILE A 132 -22.80 51.48 7.00
CA ILE A 132 -23.79 50.60 6.38
C ILE A 132 -24.83 51.46 5.65
N GLY A 133 -24.84 51.39 4.32
CA GLY A 133 -25.84 52.04 3.48
C GLY A 133 -27.20 51.36 3.54
N GLY A 134 -28.26 52.17 3.47
CA GLY A 134 -29.60 51.71 3.17
C GLY A 134 -29.88 51.70 1.66
N THR A 135 -31.12 51.41 1.28
CA THR A 135 -31.56 51.30 -0.12
C THR A 135 -31.71 52.63 -0.86
N SER A 136 -31.41 53.75 -0.21
CA SER A 136 -31.41 55.09 -0.82
C SER A 136 -30.00 55.71 -0.88
N ASN A 137 -28.98 54.99 -0.38
CA ASN A 137 -27.59 55.45 -0.38
C ASN A 137 -26.85 54.87 -1.58
N LYS A 138 -26.47 55.73 -2.52
CA LYS A 138 -25.74 55.36 -3.73
C LYS A 138 -24.25 55.12 -3.46
N PHE A 139 -23.71 55.88 -2.51
CA PHE A 139 -22.33 55.79 -2.02
C PHE A 139 -22.35 56.01 -0.51
N PRO A 140 -22.50 54.95 0.32
CA PRO A 140 -22.60 55.08 1.77
C PRO A 140 -21.50 55.93 2.40
N LEU A 141 -20.26 55.85 1.88
CA LEU A 141 -19.20 56.80 2.17
C LEU A 141 -18.91 57.66 0.93
N ASN A 142 -19.08 58.97 1.05
CA ASN A 142 -18.73 59.92 0.00
C ASN A 142 -17.70 60.91 0.53
N ILE A 143 -16.55 60.99 -0.13
CA ILE A 143 -15.44 61.88 0.21
C ILE A 143 -15.32 62.87 -0.94
N TYR A 144 -15.68 64.12 -0.68
CA TYR A 144 -15.84 65.15 -1.69
C TYR A 144 -14.91 66.32 -1.38
N THR A 145 -14.10 66.74 -2.35
CA THR A 145 -13.20 67.91 -2.23
C THR A 145 -12.39 67.97 -0.93
N SER A 146 -12.00 66.79 -0.41
CA SER A 146 -11.39 66.67 0.92
C SER A 146 -9.97 66.13 0.80
N PRO A 147 -8.94 66.99 0.92
CA PRO A 147 -7.56 66.55 0.99
C PRO A 147 -7.25 65.97 2.38
N ASN A 148 -6.48 64.88 2.43
CA ASN A 148 -5.93 64.28 3.65
C ASN A 148 -6.96 63.52 4.51
N VAL A 149 -7.75 62.64 3.88
CA VAL A 149 -8.61 61.70 4.61
C VAL A 149 -7.84 60.41 4.90
N THR A 150 -7.86 59.94 6.13
CA THR A 150 -7.27 58.64 6.53
C THR A 150 -8.35 57.64 6.91
N LEU A 151 -8.27 56.43 6.36
CA LEU A 151 -9.11 55.30 6.72
C LEU A 151 -8.25 54.25 7.45
N ASN A 152 -8.61 53.91 8.68
CA ASN A 152 -7.91 52.90 9.48
C ASN A 152 -8.92 51.87 10.01
N ASN A 153 -8.89 50.63 9.50
CA ASN A 153 -9.86 49.58 9.88
C ASN A 153 -11.33 50.01 9.66
N VAL A 154 -11.64 50.42 8.43
CA VAL A 154 -12.97 50.88 8.05
C VAL A 154 -13.66 49.82 7.19
N SER A 155 -14.93 49.55 7.46
CA SER A 155 -15.77 48.75 6.57
C SER A 155 -16.90 49.59 5.97
N VAL A 156 -17.23 49.36 4.70
CA VAL A 156 -18.32 50.05 4.01
C VAL A 156 -19.18 49.04 3.26
N THR A 157 -20.46 48.97 3.61
CA THR A 157 -21.43 48.08 2.98
C THR A 157 -22.47 48.86 2.22
N ASN A 158 -22.63 48.56 0.93
CA ASN A 158 -23.68 49.12 0.09
C ASN A 158 -24.70 48.04 -0.30
N VAL A 159 -25.98 48.31 -0.06
CA VAL A 159 -27.10 47.44 -0.45
C VAL A 159 -27.89 47.97 -1.64
N PHE A 160 -27.51 49.12 -2.21
CA PHE A 160 -28.15 49.75 -3.37
C PHE A 160 -27.64 49.18 -4.69
N THR A 161 -28.56 48.79 -5.57
CA THR A 161 -28.29 48.00 -6.78
C THR A 161 -27.82 48.79 -8.02
N ASN A 162 -27.40 50.06 -7.86
CA ASN A 162 -26.88 50.91 -8.95
C ASN A 162 -25.95 52.00 -8.38
N GLY A 163 -24.98 51.60 -7.57
CA GLY A 163 -24.04 52.50 -6.91
C GLY A 163 -22.72 51.80 -6.58
N GLY A 164 -22.00 52.33 -5.59
CA GLY A 164 -20.81 51.73 -5.03
C GLY A 164 -20.75 51.94 -3.52
N ALA A 165 -19.81 51.31 -2.83
CA ALA A 165 -19.66 51.51 -1.39
C ALA A 165 -19.04 52.86 -1.05
N MET A 166 -18.04 53.27 -1.83
CA MET A 166 -17.31 54.50 -1.60
C MET A 166 -17.16 55.33 -2.87
N LEU A 167 -17.25 56.65 -2.73
CA LEU A 167 -16.89 57.62 -3.74
C LEU A 167 -15.75 58.51 -3.21
N VAL A 168 -14.61 58.48 -3.89
CA VAL A 168 -13.46 59.38 -3.69
C VAL A 168 -13.52 60.40 -4.81
N ASN A 169 -14.08 61.58 -4.53
CA ASN A 169 -14.35 62.62 -5.52
C ASN A 169 -13.45 63.84 -5.28
N ALA A 170 -12.51 64.09 -6.19
CA ALA A 170 -11.51 65.17 -6.12
C ALA A 170 -10.82 65.26 -4.73
N SER A 171 -10.53 64.10 -4.14
CA SER A 171 -10.09 63.97 -2.75
C SER A 171 -8.84 63.09 -2.64
N SER A 172 -8.05 63.28 -1.59
CA SER A 172 -6.91 62.41 -1.29
C SER A 172 -7.17 61.56 -0.05
N VAL A 173 -7.13 60.24 -0.24
CA VAL A 173 -7.47 59.25 0.77
C VAL A 173 -6.28 58.31 1.00
N THR A 174 -5.91 58.09 2.26
CA THR A 174 -4.89 57.10 2.65
C THR A 174 -5.52 56.02 3.51
N VAL A 175 -5.39 54.76 3.10
CA VAL A 175 -5.72 53.59 3.91
C VAL A 175 -4.46 53.19 4.68
N THR A 176 -4.57 53.02 5.99
CA THR A 176 -3.45 52.65 6.89
C THR A 176 -3.64 51.31 7.61
N GLY A 177 -4.82 50.70 7.47
CA GLY A 177 -5.18 49.41 8.06
C GLY A 177 -6.03 48.58 7.10
N ASN A 178 -7.06 47.90 7.60
CA ASN A 178 -7.98 47.15 6.74
C ASN A 178 -9.06 48.06 6.17
N LEU A 179 -9.34 47.94 4.87
CA LEU A 179 -10.51 48.51 4.21
C LEU A 179 -11.37 47.37 3.65
N SER A 180 -12.55 47.16 4.24
CA SER A 180 -13.48 46.12 3.80
C SER A 180 -14.66 46.73 3.06
N VAL A 181 -14.85 46.36 1.80
CA VAL A 181 -15.91 46.88 0.94
C VAL A 181 -16.85 45.76 0.53
N SER A 182 -18.15 45.97 0.69
CA SER A 182 -19.18 45.03 0.24
C SER A 182 -20.26 45.76 -0.56
N THR A 183 -20.67 45.18 -1.69
CA THR A 183 -21.71 45.74 -2.56
C THR A 183 -22.76 44.70 -2.94
N ALA A 184 -24.02 45.12 -3.02
CA ALA A 184 -25.11 44.29 -3.52
C ALA A 184 -25.02 44.06 -5.04
N ALA A 185 -25.77 43.05 -5.48
CA ALA A 185 -25.98 42.69 -6.88
C ALA A 185 -26.47 43.89 -7.71
N GLY A 186 -25.91 44.07 -8.90
CA GLY A 186 -26.16 45.19 -9.81
C GLY A 186 -25.34 46.46 -9.51
N SER A 187 -24.53 46.48 -8.44
CA SER A 187 -23.65 47.62 -8.15
C SER A 187 -22.61 47.83 -9.27
N TRP A 188 -22.21 49.08 -9.48
CA TRP A 188 -21.26 49.43 -10.55
C TRP A 188 -19.84 48.96 -10.24
N TYR A 189 -19.40 49.13 -8.99
CA TYR A 189 -18.06 48.80 -8.48
C TYR A 189 -18.02 49.00 -6.95
N GLY A 190 -16.97 48.51 -6.30
CA GLY A 190 -16.73 48.75 -4.86
C GLY A 190 -16.47 50.23 -4.55
N ILE A 191 -15.41 50.79 -5.14
CA ILE A 191 -14.97 52.17 -4.94
C ILE A 191 -14.97 52.89 -6.29
N ASN A 192 -15.53 54.10 -6.33
CA ASN A 192 -15.33 55.02 -7.44
C ASN A 192 -14.27 56.07 -7.07
N VAL A 193 -13.30 56.28 -7.94
CA VAL A 193 -12.34 57.37 -7.87
C VAL A 193 -12.61 58.28 -9.06
N ASP A 194 -13.08 59.49 -8.76
CA ASP A 194 -13.59 60.46 -9.75
C ASP A 194 -13.06 61.86 -9.38
N SER A 195 -12.96 62.76 -10.35
CA SER A 195 -12.62 64.17 -10.13
C SER A 195 -13.85 65.06 -10.05
N GLY A 196 -15.03 64.53 -10.41
CA GLY A 196 -16.26 65.29 -10.49
C GLY A 196 -16.25 66.29 -11.66
N VAL A 197 -17.43 66.78 -12.02
CA VAL A 197 -17.57 67.80 -13.07
C VAL A 197 -17.46 69.18 -12.41
N GLY A 198 -16.43 69.95 -12.78
CA GLY A 198 -16.28 71.37 -12.38
C GLY A 198 -15.40 71.63 -11.15
N VAL A 199 -14.60 70.66 -10.71
CA VAL A 199 -13.62 70.84 -9.64
C VAL A 199 -12.23 71.05 -10.25
N GLU A 200 -11.62 72.23 -10.06
CA GLU A 200 -10.29 72.57 -10.62
C GLU A 200 -9.12 72.26 -9.67
N SER A 201 -9.38 71.68 -8.49
CA SER A 201 -8.50 71.88 -7.32
C SER A 201 -7.56 70.73 -6.95
N THR A 202 -7.89 69.46 -7.21
CA THR A 202 -7.04 68.32 -6.78
C THR A 202 -7.35 67.04 -7.55
N ASP A 203 -6.31 66.40 -8.10
CA ASP A 203 -6.41 65.06 -8.68
C ASP A 203 -6.82 64.06 -7.59
N PRO A 204 -7.84 63.22 -7.82
CA PRO A 204 -8.25 62.24 -6.83
C PRO A 204 -7.17 61.17 -6.67
N ILE A 205 -6.84 60.82 -5.43
CA ILE A 205 -5.87 59.78 -5.12
C ILE A 205 -6.34 58.89 -3.96
N LEU A 206 -6.22 57.58 -4.15
CA LEU A 206 -6.41 56.56 -3.12
C LEU A 206 -5.09 55.82 -2.91
N THR A 207 -4.47 56.03 -1.76
CA THR A 207 -3.19 55.43 -1.38
C THR A 207 -3.42 54.33 -0.35
N PHE A 208 -2.86 53.15 -0.57
CA PHE A 208 -2.72 52.11 0.43
C PHE A 208 -1.32 52.18 1.02
N ALA A 209 -1.22 52.46 2.32
CA ALA A 209 0.06 52.48 3.03
C ALA A 209 0.57 51.05 3.26
N ALA A 210 1.88 50.90 3.44
CA ALA A 210 2.51 49.62 3.70
C ALA A 210 1.81 48.83 4.83
N GLY A 211 1.41 47.59 4.51
CA GLY A 211 0.70 46.69 5.42
C GLY A 211 -0.82 46.85 5.45
N SER A 212 -1.38 47.82 4.72
CA SER A 212 -2.84 47.96 4.55
C SER A 212 -3.38 46.85 3.65
N LYS A 213 -4.62 46.42 3.87
CA LYS A 213 -5.30 45.42 3.04
C LYS A 213 -6.68 45.87 2.61
N MET A 214 -7.05 45.57 1.38
CA MET A 214 -8.42 45.73 0.90
C MET A 214 -9.08 44.35 0.79
N THR A 215 -10.33 44.25 1.25
CA THR A 215 -11.21 43.13 0.89
C THR A 215 -12.41 43.67 0.13
N TYR A 216 -12.81 42.97 -0.94
CA TYR A 216 -13.98 43.32 -1.72
C TYR A 216 -14.89 42.10 -1.88
N ALA A 217 -16.16 42.27 -1.51
CA ALA A 217 -17.20 41.29 -1.72
C ALA A 217 -18.32 41.89 -2.58
N ASN A 218 -18.75 41.16 -3.60
CA ASN A 218 -19.98 41.47 -4.34
C ASN A 218 -20.91 40.26 -4.27
N THR A 219 -22.22 40.49 -4.10
CA THR A 219 -23.21 39.41 -4.11
C THR A 219 -23.58 38.92 -5.52
N ASP A 220 -23.07 39.56 -6.58
CA ASP A 220 -23.21 39.10 -7.97
C ASP A 220 -22.22 37.98 -8.33
N ASP A 221 -22.69 37.06 -9.17
CA ASP A 221 -21.91 35.97 -9.79
C ASP A 221 -21.06 36.43 -11.00
N GLY A 222 -20.88 37.74 -11.19
CA GLY A 222 -20.16 38.32 -12.33
C GLY A 222 -20.98 38.48 -13.61
N SER A 223 -22.31 38.30 -13.56
CA SER A 223 -23.18 38.39 -14.75
C SER A 223 -23.53 39.80 -15.24
N TYR A 224 -23.30 40.86 -14.44
CA TYR A 224 -23.82 42.20 -14.75
C TYR A 224 -22.91 43.05 -15.66
N ASN A 225 -21.62 42.69 -15.83
CA ASN A 225 -20.70 43.33 -16.77
C ASN A 225 -19.67 42.32 -17.31
N ALA A 226 -19.24 42.48 -18.57
CA ALA A 226 -18.27 41.57 -19.20
C ALA A 226 -16.86 41.60 -18.58
N GLU A 227 -16.66 42.40 -17.52
CA GLU A 227 -15.37 42.68 -16.88
C GLU A 227 -15.37 42.36 -15.37
N GLY A 228 -16.47 41.82 -14.83
CA GLY A 228 -16.64 41.54 -13.40
C GLY A 228 -16.82 42.81 -12.56
N PRO A 229 -17.35 42.73 -11.32
CA PRO A 229 -17.45 43.91 -10.48
C PRO A 229 -16.04 44.32 -10.04
N ALA A 230 -15.58 45.47 -10.51
CA ALA A 230 -14.27 45.99 -10.11
C ALA A 230 -14.30 46.40 -8.64
N ALA A 231 -13.25 46.07 -7.89
CA ALA A 231 -13.07 46.55 -6.53
C ALA A 231 -12.89 48.06 -6.52
N ILE A 232 -12.17 48.60 -7.50
CA ILE A 232 -11.97 50.04 -7.70
C ILE A 232 -12.14 50.38 -9.18
N CYS A 233 -12.90 51.44 -9.45
CA CYS A 233 -12.97 52.12 -10.74
C CYS A 233 -12.32 53.49 -10.64
N VAL A 234 -11.48 53.84 -11.61
CA VAL A 234 -11.00 55.22 -11.82
C VAL A 234 -11.67 55.75 -13.09
N ASP A 235 -12.55 56.75 -12.95
CA ASP A 235 -13.26 57.41 -14.06
C ASP A 235 -12.31 58.38 -14.79
N LYS A 236 -12.28 58.34 -16.13
CA LYS A 236 -11.43 59.21 -16.99
C LYS A 236 -9.95 59.29 -16.54
N PRO A 237 -9.25 58.16 -16.36
CA PRO A 237 -7.88 58.09 -15.84
C PRO A 237 -6.84 58.78 -16.72
N THR A 238 -7.17 59.12 -17.97
CA THR A 238 -6.25 59.89 -18.84
C THR A 238 -6.00 61.32 -18.37
N GLN A 239 -6.81 61.80 -17.41
CA GLN A 239 -6.65 63.11 -16.79
C GLN A 239 -5.62 63.10 -15.65
N TYR A 240 -5.25 61.92 -15.10
CA TYR A 240 -4.44 61.82 -13.87
C TYR A 240 -3.44 60.66 -13.93
N THR A 241 -2.20 60.89 -13.49
CA THR A 241 -1.21 59.82 -13.27
C THR A 241 -1.29 59.29 -11.84
N ASN A 242 -1.37 57.97 -11.67
CA ASN A 242 -1.29 57.26 -10.37
C ASN A 242 -2.42 57.58 -9.38
N ALA A 243 -3.68 57.58 -9.85
CA ALA A 243 -4.85 57.76 -8.98
C ALA A 243 -4.96 56.69 -7.86
N ILE A 244 -4.34 55.52 -8.04
CA ILE A 244 -4.19 54.49 -7.01
C ILE A 244 -2.70 54.24 -6.74
N ALA A 245 -2.30 54.24 -5.47
CA ALA A 245 -0.95 53.90 -5.03
C ALA A 245 -0.98 52.76 -4.01
N GLY A 246 0.00 51.83 -4.07
CA GLY A 246 0.09 50.69 -3.14
C GLY A 246 -0.93 49.58 -3.37
N TYR A 247 -1.56 49.50 -4.55
CA TYR A 247 -2.63 48.53 -4.82
C TYR A 247 -2.17 47.06 -4.71
N GLU A 248 -0.93 46.74 -5.07
CA GLU A 248 -0.38 45.39 -4.93
C GLU A 248 -0.30 44.95 -3.46
N GLU A 249 0.21 45.82 -2.58
CA GLU A 249 0.29 45.57 -1.14
C GLU A 249 -1.11 45.40 -0.51
N ALA A 250 -2.10 46.10 -1.08
CA ALA A 250 -3.50 46.01 -0.68
C ALA A 250 -4.20 44.71 -1.14
N GLY A 251 -3.55 43.86 -1.93
CA GLY A 251 -4.12 42.62 -2.47
C GLY A 251 -5.01 42.82 -3.71
N LEU A 252 -4.76 43.88 -4.49
CA LEU A 252 -5.45 44.13 -5.75
C LEU A 252 -4.60 43.67 -6.93
N ALA A 253 -5.24 43.21 -7.99
CA ALA A 253 -4.58 42.87 -9.24
C ALA A 253 -4.19 44.12 -10.04
N GLU A 254 -3.24 43.93 -10.97
CA GLU A 254 -2.89 44.91 -12.00
C GLU A 254 -4.14 45.43 -12.73
N PRO A 255 -4.26 46.76 -12.95
CA PRO A 255 -5.48 47.29 -13.48
C PRO A 255 -5.66 47.03 -14.98
N THR A 256 -6.90 46.81 -15.39
CA THR A 256 -7.28 46.66 -16.81
C THR A 256 -8.00 47.92 -17.31
N ARG A 257 -7.81 48.26 -18.58
CA ARG A 257 -8.54 49.37 -19.23
C ARG A 257 -9.80 48.85 -19.90
N ASN A 258 -10.92 49.54 -19.67
CA ASN A 258 -12.14 49.32 -20.43
C ASN A 258 -12.09 50.07 -21.76
N GLU A 259 -12.19 49.35 -22.88
CA GLU A 259 -12.10 49.91 -24.23
C GLU A 259 -13.27 50.85 -24.60
N LYS A 260 -14.42 50.75 -23.91
CA LYS A 260 -15.65 51.53 -24.21
C LYS A 260 -15.77 52.82 -23.42
N GLN A 261 -15.27 52.89 -22.19
CA GLN A 261 -15.48 54.03 -21.29
C GLN A 261 -14.18 54.80 -20.96
N GLN A 262 -13.01 54.28 -21.37
CA GLN A 262 -11.67 54.79 -21.02
C GLN A 262 -11.29 54.67 -19.53
N ASP A 263 -12.15 54.09 -18.70
CA ASP A 263 -11.93 53.87 -17.26
C ASP A 263 -10.85 52.81 -16.98
N LEU A 264 -10.29 52.87 -15.76
CA LEU A 264 -9.30 51.91 -15.27
C LEU A 264 -9.89 51.11 -14.10
N TYR A 265 -9.88 49.79 -14.19
CA TYR A 265 -10.46 48.89 -13.19
C TYR A 265 -9.40 48.10 -12.44
N TYR A 266 -9.49 48.10 -11.11
CA TYR A 266 -8.71 47.22 -10.23
C TYR A 266 -9.63 46.13 -9.71
N LEU A 267 -9.23 44.87 -9.90
CA LEU A 267 -9.94 43.71 -9.38
C LEU A 267 -9.35 43.31 -8.03
N ALA A 268 -10.20 42.86 -7.11
CA ALA A 268 -9.70 42.17 -5.93
C ALA A 268 -9.02 40.88 -6.37
N GLN A 269 -7.81 40.63 -5.87
CA GLN A 269 -7.16 39.35 -6.08
C GLN A 269 -7.99 38.28 -5.34
N ALA A 270 -8.20 37.13 -5.98
CA ALA A 270 -8.86 36.02 -5.32
C ALA A 270 -8.09 35.70 -4.03
N ALA A 271 -8.76 35.76 -2.88
CA ALA A 271 -8.14 35.44 -1.61
C ALA A 271 -7.60 34.02 -1.66
N ASP A 272 -6.38 33.81 -1.16
CA ASP A 272 -5.80 32.48 -1.06
C ASP A 272 -6.67 31.65 -0.10
N VAL A 273 -7.37 30.65 -0.64
CA VAL A 273 -8.16 29.71 0.14
C VAL A 273 -7.22 28.64 0.67
N GLU A 274 -6.92 28.71 1.96
CA GLU A 274 -6.07 27.73 2.63
C GLU A 274 -6.73 26.36 2.71
N VAL A 275 -5.89 25.32 2.64
CA VAL A 275 -6.30 23.94 2.91
C VAL A 275 -6.63 23.77 4.40
N SER A 276 -7.86 23.40 4.71
CA SER A 276 -8.30 23.09 6.07
C SER A 276 -8.01 21.63 6.46
N GLU A 277 -8.09 20.70 5.51
CA GLU A 277 -8.01 19.26 5.74
C GLU A 277 -7.48 18.51 4.52
N VAL A 278 -6.81 17.38 4.77
CA VAL A 278 -6.52 16.33 3.78
C VAL A 278 -6.97 14.99 4.32
N THR A 279 -7.55 14.14 3.48
CA THR A 279 -7.96 12.77 3.82
C THR A 279 -7.39 11.78 2.82
N LEU A 280 -7.29 10.51 3.23
CA LEU A 280 -6.96 9.40 2.34
C LEU A 280 -8.19 8.49 2.20
N ASP A 281 -8.34 7.89 1.02
CA ASP A 281 -9.37 6.88 0.73
C ASP A 281 -9.23 5.61 1.59
N GLN A 282 -8.03 5.33 2.07
CA GLN A 282 -7.70 4.18 2.92
C GLN A 282 -6.83 4.62 4.10
N THR A 283 -7.11 4.09 5.29
CA THR A 283 -6.36 4.37 6.53
C THR A 283 -5.54 3.18 7.01
N ALA A 284 -5.81 1.97 6.51
CA ALA A 284 -4.99 0.79 6.70
C ALA A 284 -5.16 -0.18 5.52
N VAL A 285 -4.07 -0.82 5.10
CA VAL A 285 -4.04 -1.83 4.03
C VAL A 285 -3.10 -2.95 4.43
N THR A 286 -3.51 -4.19 4.16
CA THR A 286 -2.65 -5.37 4.29
C THR A 286 -2.22 -5.84 2.90
N LEU A 287 -0.92 -6.04 2.69
CA LEU A 287 -0.32 -6.42 1.42
C LEU A 287 0.66 -7.59 1.61
N LYS A 288 0.93 -8.31 0.53
CA LYS A 288 2.09 -9.21 0.43
C LYS A 288 3.28 -8.51 -0.20
N SER A 289 4.48 -9.06 0.01
CA SER A 289 5.70 -8.55 -0.63
C SER A 289 5.54 -8.50 -2.16
N GLY A 290 5.86 -7.36 -2.78
CA GLY A 290 5.71 -7.12 -4.21
C GLY A 290 4.33 -6.64 -4.66
N GLU A 291 3.30 -6.69 -3.81
CA GLU A 291 2.01 -6.09 -4.11
C GLU A 291 2.05 -4.56 -4.01
N THR A 292 1.10 -3.92 -4.69
CA THR A 292 0.98 -2.47 -4.73
C THR A 292 -0.45 -2.04 -4.42
N VAL A 293 -0.61 -0.87 -3.78
CA VAL A 293 -1.92 -0.22 -3.60
C VAL A 293 -1.82 1.26 -3.94
N GLN A 294 -2.83 1.80 -4.61
CA GLN A 294 -2.94 3.23 -4.88
C GLN A 294 -3.69 3.91 -3.73
N LEU A 295 -3.08 4.94 -3.15
CA LEU A 295 -3.76 5.84 -2.21
C LEU A 295 -4.20 7.11 -2.94
N HIS A 296 -5.39 7.61 -2.60
CA HIS A 296 -5.94 8.86 -3.15
C HIS A 296 -6.12 9.88 -2.03
N ALA A 297 -5.41 11.01 -2.13
CA ALA A 297 -5.59 12.13 -1.22
C ALA A 297 -6.69 13.08 -1.70
N THR A 298 -7.59 13.47 -0.79
CA THR A 298 -8.63 14.48 -1.03
C THR A 298 -8.33 15.72 -0.19
N VAL A 299 -8.29 16.89 -0.80
CA VAL A 299 -7.97 18.17 -0.15
C VAL A 299 -9.22 19.03 -0.01
N ASN A 300 -9.47 19.54 1.19
CA ASN A 300 -10.60 20.41 1.52
C ASN A 300 -10.13 21.80 2.03
N PRO A 301 -10.89 22.88 1.75
CA PRO A 301 -12.07 22.91 0.89
C PRO A 301 -11.71 22.71 -0.59
N GLU A 302 -12.69 22.31 -1.41
CA GLU A 302 -12.46 22.02 -2.83
C GLU A 302 -11.97 23.26 -3.62
N ASN A 303 -12.22 24.48 -3.15
CA ASN A 303 -11.71 25.70 -3.79
C ASN A 303 -10.36 26.17 -3.23
N ALA A 304 -9.63 25.34 -2.46
CA ALA A 304 -8.29 25.68 -1.99
C ALA A 304 -7.34 26.02 -3.14
N THR A 305 -6.56 27.09 -3.00
CA THR A 305 -5.71 27.62 -4.08
C THR A 305 -4.51 26.72 -4.36
N ASN A 306 -3.91 26.14 -3.32
CA ASN A 306 -2.78 25.20 -3.43
C ASN A 306 -3.15 23.83 -2.85
N LYS A 307 -3.41 22.87 -3.74
CA LYS A 307 -3.80 21.48 -3.39
C LYS A 307 -2.64 20.49 -3.48
N THR A 308 -1.41 20.97 -3.50
CA THR A 308 -0.24 20.08 -3.60
C THR A 308 -0.16 19.18 -2.38
N VAL A 309 -0.05 17.87 -2.62
CA VAL A 309 0.14 16.83 -1.60
C VAL A 309 1.45 16.10 -1.89
N THR A 310 2.22 15.85 -0.84
CA THR A 310 3.45 15.06 -0.87
C THR A 310 3.27 13.81 -0.04
N PHE A 311 3.76 12.68 -0.54
CA PHE A 311 3.71 11.39 0.16
C PHE A 311 5.07 11.04 0.73
N SER A 312 5.07 10.38 1.89
CA SER A 312 6.27 9.85 2.53
C SER A 312 5.97 8.55 3.27
N ALA A 313 6.99 7.72 3.46
CA ALA A 313 6.92 6.48 4.23
C ALA A 313 7.90 6.55 5.40
N ASP A 314 7.48 6.17 6.61
CA ASP A 314 8.35 6.12 7.80
C ASP A 314 9.39 4.98 7.73
N ASN A 315 9.07 3.89 7.02
CA ASN A 315 9.91 2.71 6.88
C ASN A 315 9.93 2.20 5.43
N GLN A 316 10.86 2.77 4.64
CA GLN A 316 11.06 2.42 3.24
C GLN A 316 11.54 0.98 2.99
N GLN A 317 12.05 0.29 4.02
CA GLN A 317 12.43 -1.12 3.90
C GLN A 317 11.21 -2.05 3.89
N VAL A 318 10.08 -1.61 4.46
CA VAL A 318 8.82 -2.37 4.49
C VAL A 318 7.93 -1.97 3.31
N ALA A 319 7.75 -0.67 3.07
CA ALA A 319 6.99 -0.18 1.92
C ALA A 319 7.48 1.20 1.45
N THR A 320 7.48 1.44 0.14
CA THR A 320 7.75 2.74 -0.47
C THR A 320 6.49 3.33 -1.07
N VAL A 321 6.43 4.66 -1.20
CA VAL A 321 5.36 5.37 -1.88
C VAL A 321 5.95 6.33 -2.92
N SER A 322 5.35 6.39 -4.10
CA SER A 322 5.71 7.33 -5.17
C SER A 322 5.08 8.72 -4.97
N GLU A 323 5.45 9.68 -5.81
CA GLU A 323 4.90 11.04 -5.78
C GLU A 323 3.38 11.09 -6.05
N ASP A 324 2.86 10.14 -6.83
CA ASP A 324 1.43 10.00 -7.15
C ASP A 324 0.67 9.10 -6.16
N GLY A 325 1.30 8.63 -5.08
CA GLY A 325 0.62 7.87 -4.03
C GLY A 325 0.53 6.36 -4.26
N LEU A 326 1.27 5.81 -5.24
CA LEU A 326 1.38 4.36 -5.43
C LEU A 326 2.33 3.76 -4.39
N VAL A 327 1.79 2.95 -3.50
CA VAL A 327 2.54 2.23 -2.47
C VAL A 327 2.98 0.88 -3.01
N THR A 328 4.24 0.51 -2.77
CA THR A 328 4.83 -0.81 -3.11
C THR A 328 5.35 -1.47 -1.84
N ALA A 329 4.91 -2.71 -1.57
CA ALA A 329 5.37 -3.51 -0.43
C ALA A 329 6.67 -4.25 -0.74
N HIS A 330 7.61 -4.27 0.21
CA HIS A 330 8.95 -4.85 0.06
C HIS A 330 9.26 -5.99 1.02
N ALA A 331 8.98 -5.81 2.31
CA ALA A 331 9.36 -6.77 3.34
C ALA A 331 8.33 -6.83 4.47
N PRO A 332 8.16 -8.00 5.13
CA PRO A 332 7.21 -8.17 6.22
C PRO A 332 7.44 -7.16 7.35
N GLY A 333 6.34 -6.58 7.84
CA GLY A 333 6.38 -5.55 8.87
C GLY A 333 5.31 -4.49 8.68
N GLN A 334 5.49 -3.36 9.35
CA GLN A 334 4.56 -2.24 9.27
C GLN A 334 5.29 -0.97 8.81
N ALA A 335 4.64 -0.22 7.91
CA ALA A 335 5.06 1.11 7.48
C ALA A 335 3.85 2.06 7.49
N THR A 336 4.05 3.29 7.91
CA THR A 336 3.04 4.35 7.86
C THR A 336 3.33 5.27 6.68
N ILE A 337 2.37 5.36 5.75
CA ILE A 337 2.40 6.32 4.65
C ILE A 337 1.70 7.59 5.10
N THR A 338 2.37 8.74 4.93
CA THR A 338 1.85 10.06 5.29
C THR A 338 1.68 10.91 4.04
N ALA A 339 0.46 11.40 3.80
CA ALA A 339 0.16 12.44 2.83
C ALA A 339 0.18 13.80 3.54
N GLN A 340 0.93 14.77 3.03
CA GLN A 340 1.10 16.10 3.62
C GLN A 340 0.87 17.21 2.59
N THR A 341 0.05 18.20 2.96
CA THR A 341 -0.21 19.40 2.14
C THR A 341 0.88 20.44 2.31
N ALA A 342 0.99 21.39 1.38
CA ALA A 342 2.00 22.46 1.44
C ALA A 342 1.93 23.32 2.72
N ASN A 343 0.75 23.49 3.31
CA ASN A 343 0.56 24.20 4.58
C ASN A 343 0.60 23.28 5.83
N GLY A 344 1.05 22.02 5.67
CA GLY A 344 1.36 21.12 6.78
C GLY A 344 0.21 20.29 7.34
N LYS A 345 -0.96 20.21 6.68
CA LYS A 345 -2.02 19.26 7.05
C LYS A 345 -1.60 17.85 6.64
N THR A 346 -1.99 16.84 7.43
CA THR A 346 -1.55 15.46 7.22
C THR A 346 -2.68 14.44 7.33
N ALA A 347 -2.60 13.37 6.53
CA ALA A 347 -3.38 12.15 6.67
C ALA A 347 -2.46 10.93 6.56
N THR A 348 -2.80 9.83 7.22
CA THR A 348 -1.94 8.64 7.31
C THR A 348 -2.67 7.36 6.93
N CYS A 349 -1.94 6.42 6.31
CA CYS A 349 -2.37 5.07 6.03
C CYS A 349 -1.33 4.07 6.55
N VAL A 350 -1.77 3.08 7.32
CA VAL A 350 -0.90 2.03 7.87
C VAL A 350 -0.84 0.84 6.91
N ILE A 351 0.34 0.54 6.40
CA ILE A 351 0.60 -0.61 5.54
C ILE A 351 1.16 -1.73 6.39
N THR A 352 0.46 -2.86 6.42
CA THR A 352 0.95 -4.10 7.02
C THR A 352 1.35 -5.04 5.91
N VAL A 353 2.65 -5.31 5.79
CA VAL A 353 3.15 -6.33 4.87
C VAL A 353 3.18 -7.64 5.63
N GLU A 354 2.31 -8.56 5.25
CA GLU A 354 2.28 -9.89 5.84
C GLU A 354 3.53 -10.66 5.41
N ASN A 355 3.98 -11.52 6.32
CA ASN A 355 4.91 -12.55 5.93
C ASN A 355 4.17 -13.43 4.91
N GLU A 356 4.73 -13.61 3.72
CA GLU A 356 4.29 -14.75 2.93
C GLU A 356 4.55 -15.98 3.82
N GLU A 357 3.49 -16.67 4.22
CA GLU A 357 3.65 -18.11 4.41
C GLU A 357 4.18 -18.58 3.07
N VAL A 358 5.46 -18.92 3.06
CA VAL A 358 6.11 -19.49 1.90
C VAL A 358 5.40 -20.82 1.68
N VAL A 359 4.33 -20.84 0.87
CA VAL A 359 4.10 -21.97 -0.01
C VAL A 359 5.28 -21.96 -0.96
N THR A 360 6.40 -22.47 -0.48
CA THR A 360 7.38 -23.10 -1.34
C THR A 360 6.54 -24.05 -2.20
N PRO A 361 6.75 -24.14 -3.53
CA PRO A 361 6.31 -25.37 -4.20
C PRO A 361 6.76 -26.52 -3.28
N PRO A 362 5.87 -27.47 -2.91
CA PRO A 362 6.27 -28.52 -1.98
C PRO A 362 7.62 -28.99 -2.46
N SER A 363 8.62 -28.88 -1.58
CA SER A 363 9.95 -29.41 -1.87
C SER A 363 9.69 -30.76 -2.49
N SER A 364 10.09 -30.92 -3.76
CA SER A 364 9.92 -32.19 -4.45
C SER A 364 10.52 -33.30 -3.60
N ASP A 365 11.44 -32.98 -2.69
CA ASP A 365 11.95 -33.87 -1.67
C ASP A 365 11.23 -33.69 -0.33
N ILE A 366 10.42 -34.67 0.06
CA ILE A 366 9.86 -34.83 1.40
C ILE A 366 10.87 -35.62 2.23
N VAL A 367 11.37 -35.01 3.30
CA VAL A 367 12.05 -35.76 4.37
C VAL A 367 10.98 -36.21 5.36
N ALA A 368 10.67 -37.50 5.38
CA ALA A 368 9.72 -38.06 6.34
C ALA A 368 10.30 -37.94 7.76
N PRO A 369 9.46 -37.69 8.78
CA PRO A 369 9.90 -37.78 10.16
C PRO A 369 10.51 -39.17 10.42
N THR A 370 11.59 -39.23 11.19
CA THR A 370 12.18 -40.50 11.60
C THR A 370 11.13 -41.33 12.33
N PRO A 371 10.78 -42.54 11.85
CA PRO A 371 9.72 -43.34 12.45
C PRO A 371 10.17 -43.85 13.81
N GLU A 372 9.24 -43.91 14.77
CA GLU A 372 9.46 -44.60 16.04
C GLU A 372 9.32 -46.11 15.84
N LEU A 373 10.15 -46.92 16.50
CA LEU A 373 10.00 -48.38 16.46
C LEU A 373 8.80 -48.81 17.30
N SER A 374 7.98 -49.72 16.76
CA SER A 374 6.81 -50.30 17.42
C SER A 374 6.75 -51.82 17.25
N ASP A 375 5.74 -52.43 17.89
CA ASP A 375 5.33 -53.82 17.66
C ASP A 375 6.44 -54.86 17.79
N GLU A 376 7.33 -54.69 18.80
CA GLU A 376 8.38 -55.67 19.07
C GLU A 376 7.76 -57.04 19.42
N THR A 377 8.07 -58.03 18.60
CA THR A 377 7.61 -59.41 18.76
C THR A 377 8.77 -60.38 18.62
N VAL A 378 8.70 -61.50 19.34
CA VAL A 378 9.67 -62.59 19.23
C VAL A 378 8.95 -63.84 18.78
N VAL A 379 9.26 -64.30 17.57
CA VAL A 379 8.66 -65.51 16.98
C VAL A 379 9.79 -66.45 16.56
N GLY A 380 9.88 -67.60 17.23
CA GLY A 380 10.96 -68.55 17.02
C GLY A 380 12.31 -67.93 17.38
N ASP A 381 13.24 -67.90 16.42
CA ASP A 381 14.58 -67.32 16.57
C ASP A 381 14.70 -65.96 15.85
N THR A 382 13.60 -65.20 15.80
CA THR A 382 13.55 -63.88 15.19
C THR A 382 12.90 -62.86 16.14
N THR A 383 13.56 -61.73 16.35
CA THR A 383 12.97 -60.53 16.93
C THR A 383 12.55 -59.61 15.78
N SER A 384 11.27 -59.28 15.69
CA SER A 384 10.71 -58.36 14.69
C SER A 384 10.30 -57.05 15.34
N VAL A 385 10.57 -55.94 14.67
CA VAL A 385 10.11 -54.59 15.03
C VAL A 385 9.58 -53.87 13.79
N SER A 386 8.63 -52.97 13.98
CA SER A 386 8.03 -52.18 12.91
C SER A 386 8.50 -50.72 12.97
N ALA A 387 8.60 -50.08 11.80
CA ALA A 387 8.91 -48.65 11.64
C ALA A 387 7.90 -48.03 10.65
N PRO A 388 6.71 -47.61 11.13
CA PRO A 388 5.70 -47.00 10.27
C PRO A 388 6.12 -45.59 9.82
N VAL A 389 6.21 -45.37 8.51
CA VAL A 389 6.61 -44.09 7.93
C VAL A 389 5.39 -43.20 7.72
N GLU A 390 5.46 -41.96 8.23
CA GLU A 390 4.43 -40.95 7.98
C GLU A 390 4.82 -40.05 6.81
N VAL A 391 3.87 -39.80 5.90
CA VAL A 391 4.05 -38.94 4.74
C VAL A 391 2.92 -37.91 4.70
N SER A 392 3.25 -36.66 4.39
CA SER A 392 2.26 -35.57 4.29
C SER A 392 1.25 -35.83 3.17
N GLN A 393 -0.04 -35.89 3.54
CA GLN A 393 -1.12 -36.08 2.57
C GLN A 393 -1.20 -34.93 1.56
N ASP A 394 -0.94 -33.69 1.99
CA ASP A 394 -0.94 -32.53 1.10
C ASP A 394 0.16 -32.65 0.05
N ALA A 395 1.33 -33.17 0.43
CA ALA A 395 2.42 -33.37 -0.51
C ALA A 395 2.11 -34.50 -1.50
N LEU A 396 1.50 -35.60 -1.04
CA LEU A 396 1.01 -36.68 -1.93
C LEU A 396 -0.05 -36.19 -2.92
N ASN A 397 -0.99 -35.36 -2.47
CA ASN A 397 -2.06 -34.81 -3.31
C ASN A 397 -1.55 -33.84 -4.38
N ASN A 398 -0.39 -33.21 -4.13
CA ASN A 398 0.23 -32.25 -5.05
C ASN A 398 1.24 -32.88 -6.02
N ALA A 399 1.50 -34.19 -5.92
CA ALA A 399 2.43 -34.89 -6.80
C ALA A 399 1.88 -35.02 -8.23
N THR A 400 2.63 -34.51 -9.22
CA THR A 400 2.24 -34.55 -10.64
C THR A 400 3.37 -35.09 -11.50
N ALA A 401 3.08 -35.48 -12.75
CA ALA A 401 4.12 -35.95 -13.67
C ALA A 401 5.18 -34.88 -13.98
N GLU A 402 4.80 -33.60 -13.97
CA GLU A 402 5.70 -32.46 -14.20
C GLU A 402 6.49 -32.08 -12.93
N ASN A 403 5.93 -32.37 -11.75
CA ASN A 403 6.58 -32.15 -10.47
C ASN A 403 6.39 -33.39 -9.57
N PRO A 404 7.21 -34.44 -9.77
CA PRO A 404 7.13 -35.63 -8.95
C PRO A 404 7.63 -35.34 -7.54
N VAL A 405 7.07 -36.06 -6.59
CA VAL A 405 7.49 -36.03 -5.18
C VAL A 405 8.45 -37.18 -4.95
N THR A 406 9.50 -36.93 -4.18
CA THR A 406 10.44 -37.91 -3.67
C THR A 406 10.33 -37.97 -2.15
N ILE A 407 10.51 -39.15 -1.58
CA ILE A 407 10.45 -39.37 -0.14
C ILE A 407 11.80 -39.90 0.33
N SER A 408 12.30 -39.30 1.39
CA SER A 408 13.52 -39.68 2.08
C SER A 408 13.22 -40.05 3.53
N VAL A 409 13.50 -41.29 3.90
CA VAL A 409 13.28 -41.87 5.23
C VAL A 409 14.64 -42.06 5.90
N HIS A 410 14.79 -41.53 7.11
CA HIS A 410 15.90 -41.85 8.00
C HIS A 410 15.41 -42.87 9.03
N LEU A 411 15.98 -44.07 9.03
CA LEU A 411 15.59 -45.10 10.00
C LEU A 411 16.12 -44.76 11.41
N PRO A 412 15.44 -45.18 12.49
CA PRO A 412 15.77 -44.80 13.85
C PRO A 412 17.03 -45.54 14.36
N THR A 413 18.21 -45.06 13.94
CA THR A 413 19.53 -45.68 14.19
C THR A 413 19.73 -46.08 15.65
N THR A 414 19.48 -45.16 16.59
CA THR A 414 19.74 -45.42 18.02
C THR A 414 18.84 -46.53 18.57
N ALA A 415 17.56 -46.54 18.21
CA ALA A 415 16.62 -47.56 18.67
C ALA A 415 16.96 -48.92 18.05
N LEU A 416 17.28 -48.96 16.75
CA LEU A 416 17.69 -50.19 16.06
C LEU A 416 18.94 -50.81 16.66
N VAL A 417 19.98 -50.01 16.94
CA VAL A 417 21.20 -50.48 17.61
C VAL A 417 20.87 -51.11 18.96
N GLN A 418 19.98 -50.50 19.75
CA GLN A 418 19.55 -51.06 21.03
C GLN A 418 18.76 -52.36 20.88
N THR A 419 17.81 -52.43 19.94
CA THR A 419 17.04 -53.64 19.64
C THR A 419 17.97 -54.80 19.27
N ILE A 420 18.94 -54.57 18.37
CA ILE A 420 19.91 -55.58 17.95
C ILE A 420 20.80 -56.01 19.12
N ALA A 421 21.27 -55.07 19.93
CA ALA A 421 22.14 -55.37 21.08
C ALA A 421 21.41 -56.16 22.18
N ASN A 422 20.14 -55.86 22.44
CA ASN A 422 19.37 -56.45 23.53
C ASN A 422 18.71 -57.78 23.15
N SER A 423 18.46 -58.01 21.87
CA SER A 423 17.82 -59.24 21.42
C SER A 423 18.70 -60.47 21.66
N THR A 424 18.07 -61.54 22.16
CA THR A 424 18.71 -62.84 22.35
C THR A 424 18.59 -63.78 21.14
N THR A 425 17.87 -63.38 20.08
CA THR A 425 17.65 -64.19 18.88
C THR A 425 18.79 -64.07 17.88
N SER A 426 18.95 -65.04 16.99
CA SER A 426 19.96 -64.98 15.92
C SER A 426 19.55 -64.07 14.77
N ASN A 427 18.25 -63.84 14.58
CA ASN A 427 17.71 -63.03 13.49
C ASN A 427 16.98 -61.80 14.04
N ILE A 428 17.16 -60.67 13.35
CA ILE A 428 16.44 -59.42 13.59
C ILE A 428 15.70 -59.06 12.30
N SER A 429 14.41 -58.74 12.41
CA SER A 429 13.58 -58.29 11.31
C SER A 429 13.09 -56.87 11.58
N LEU A 430 13.20 -55.99 10.59
CA LEU A 430 12.65 -54.63 10.60
C LEU A 430 11.62 -54.48 9.49
N ASP A 431 10.37 -54.22 9.86
CA ASP A 431 9.29 -53.95 8.91
C ASP A 431 9.12 -52.44 8.74
N VAL A 432 9.62 -51.89 7.63
CA VAL A 432 9.43 -50.49 7.24
C VAL A 432 8.14 -50.37 6.45
N THR A 433 7.10 -49.83 7.08
CA THR A 433 5.77 -49.71 6.47
C THR A 433 5.63 -48.33 5.82
N ILE A 434 5.48 -48.30 4.49
CA ILE A 434 5.24 -47.09 3.70
C ILE A 434 3.73 -46.97 3.44
N PRO A 435 3.11 -45.79 3.54
CA PRO A 435 1.69 -45.61 3.23
C PRO A 435 1.33 -46.06 1.81
N ASP A 436 0.24 -46.80 1.66
CA ASP A 436 -0.22 -47.33 0.36
C ASP A 436 -0.50 -46.20 -0.64
N GLU A 437 -0.93 -45.03 -0.18
CA GLU A 437 -1.14 -43.84 -1.00
C GLU A 437 0.16 -43.33 -1.62
N ALA A 438 1.29 -43.48 -0.94
CA ALA A 438 2.59 -43.13 -1.47
C ALA A 438 3.11 -44.19 -2.45
N ILE A 439 2.90 -45.47 -2.17
CA ILE A 439 3.33 -46.60 -3.03
C ILE A 439 2.57 -46.61 -4.36
N HIS A 440 1.26 -46.39 -4.33
CA HIS A 440 0.41 -46.50 -5.53
C HIS A 440 0.38 -45.21 -6.37
N ASN A 441 1.05 -44.14 -5.93
CA ASN A 441 1.10 -42.89 -6.67
C ASN A 441 2.27 -42.90 -7.67
N ALA A 442 1.97 -42.93 -8.96
CA ALA A 442 2.96 -42.97 -10.05
C ALA A 442 3.91 -41.75 -10.08
N ASN A 443 3.53 -40.64 -9.44
CA ASN A 443 4.33 -39.42 -9.36
C ASN A 443 5.13 -39.31 -8.05
N VAL A 444 5.12 -40.35 -7.22
CA VAL A 444 5.87 -40.41 -5.96
C VAL A 444 7.00 -41.43 -6.10
N LYS A 445 8.22 -41.07 -5.67
CA LYS A 445 9.41 -41.92 -5.75
C LYS A 445 10.08 -42.06 -4.38
N MET A 446 10.57 -43.25 -4.06
CA MET A 446 11.47 -43.42 -2.91
C MET A 446 12.87 -42.96 -3.31
N ALA A 447 13.29 -41.79 -2.84
CA ALA A 447 14.67 -41.33 -3.04
C ALA A 447 15.62 -41.99 -2.06
N GLN A 448 15.19 -42.13 -0.79
CA GLN A 448 16.07 -42.62 0.25
C GLN A 448 15.35 -43.42 1.33
N ILE A 449 15.92 -44.56 1.70
CA ILE A 449 15.68 -45.25 2.97
C ILE A 449 17.05 -45.47 3.59
N LYS A 450 17.48 -44.51 4.42
CA LYS A 450 18.84 -44.47 4.94
C LYS A 450 18.98 -45.42 6.13
N LEU A 451 19.88 -46.39 6.01
CA LEU A 451 20.38 -47.20 7.11
C LEU A 451 21.82 -46.79 7.43
N GLU A 452 22.03 -46.27 8.63
CA GLU A 452 23.32 -45.72 9.01
C GLU A 452 24.33 -46.80 9.41
N LYS A 453 25.61 -46.52 9.15
CA LYS A 453 26.75 -47.39 9.45
C LYS A 453 26.78 -47.95 10.87
N ALA A 454 26.29 -47.19 11.85
CA ALA A 454 26.22 -47.61 13.25
C ALA A 454 25.32 -48.85 13.44
N VAL A 455 24.30 -49.03 12.61
CA VAL A 455 23.49 -50.26 12.62
C VAL A 455 24.33 -51.43 12.12
N PHE A 456 25.07 -51.26 11.02
CA PHE A 456 25.96 -52.32 10.50
C PHE A 456 27.09 -52.68 11.47
N GLU A 457 27.67 -51.70 12.17
CA GLU A 457 28.62 -51.94 13.26
C GLU A 457 28.04 -52.88 14.32
N GLN A 458 26.78 -52.65 14.71
CA GLN A 458 26.09 -53.46 15.72
C GLN A 458 25.66 -54.84 15.20
N VAL A 459 25.18 -54.94 13.95
CA VAL A 459 24.88 -56.22 13.30
C VAL A 459 26.15 -57.09 13.24
N LYS A 460 27.28 -56.50 12.84
CA LYS A 460 28.59 -57.16 12.84
C LYS A 460 29.03 -57.59 14.23
N ALA A 461 28.96 -56.69 15.21
CA ALA A 461 29.39 -56.97 16.57
C ALA A 461 28.58 -58.10 17.23
N SER A 462 27.29 -58.21 16.88
CA SER A 462 26.40 -59.25 17.39
C SER A 462 26.45 -60.56 16.59
N GLY A 463 26.97 -60.54 15.36
CA GLY A 463 27.00 -61.70 14.46
C GLY A 463 25.62 -62.20 14.02
N LYS A 464 24.59 -61.35 14.18
CA LYS A 464 23.19 -61.68 13.87
C LYS A 464 22.89 -61.44 12.39
N THR A 465 21.86 -62.11 11.88
CA THR A 465 21.27 -61.79 10.57
C THR A 465 20.27 -60.66 10.74
N PHE A 466 20.37 -59.62 9.92
CA PHE A 466 19.45 -58.49 9.92
C PHE A 466 18.69 -58.41 8.60
N THR A 467 17.37 -58.55 8.67
CA THR A 467 16.46 -58.46 7.52
C THR A 467 15.62 -57.19 7.64
N ILE A 468 15.54 -56.41 6.57
CA ILE A 468 14.70 -55.21 6.46
C ILE A 468 13.67 -55.46 5.38
N HIS A 469 12.39 -55.48 5.74
CA HIS A 469 11.27 -55.53 4.81
C HIS A 469 10.77 -54.12 4.55
N VAL A 470 10.61 -53.75 3.28
CA VAL A 470 9.92 -52.52 2.89
C VAL A 470 8.58 -52.93 2.30
N ALA A 471 7.50 -52.55 2.96
CA ALA A 471 6.15 -53.03 2.68
C ALA A 471 5.11 -51.92 2.66
N GLY A 472 3.98 -52.17 2.01
CA GLY A 472 2.77 -51.34 2.15
C GLY A 472 2.07 -51.55 3.48
N SER A 473 1.10 -50.69 3.76
CA SER A 473 0.21 -50.81 4.93
C SER A 473 -0.66 -52.08 4.87
N ASP A 474 -0.82 -52.65 3.68
CA ASP A 474 -1.45 -53.96 3.45
C ASP A 474 -0.58 -55.16 3.90
N GLY A 475 0.67 -54.92 4.30
CA GLY A 475 1.63 -55.94 4.71
C GLY A 475 2.27 -56.70 3.55
N LYS A 476 2.04 -56.29 2.30
CA LYS A 476 2.73 -56.86 1.14
C LYS A 476 4.13 -56.26 1.02
N ASN A 477 5.13 -57.12 1.03
CA ASN A 477 6.51 -56.70 0.80
C ASN A 477 6.68 -56.18 -0.63
N LEU A 478 7.31 -55.03 -0.78
CA LEU A 478 7.79 -54.54 -2.08
C LEU A 478 9.14 -55.18 -2.36
N TYR A 479 10.03 -55.12 -1.37
CA TYR A 479 11.32 -55.78 -1.37
C TYR A 479 11.84 -55.94 0.06
N SER A 480 12.87 -56.76 0.22
CA SER A 480 13.61 -56.87 1.47
C SER A 480 15.10 -57.03 1.26
N TRP A 481 15.87 -56.58 2.25
CA TRP A 481 17.31 -56.70 2.30
C TRP A 481 17.72 -57.58 3.48
N THR A 482 18.63 -58.51 3.27
CA THR A 482 19.19 -59.35 4.33
C THR A 482 20.71 -59.22 4.34
N PHE A 483 21.26 -58.94 5.53
CA PHE A 483 22.69 -58.87 5.78
C PHE A 483 23.05 -59.85 6.91
N ASP A 484 24.03 -60.73 6.67
CA ASP A 484 24.62 -61.57 7.71
C ASP A 484 25.74 -60.80 8.42
N GLY A 485 25.61 -60.57 9.73
CA GLY A 485 26.61 -59.88 10.54
C GLY A 485 28.00 -60.51 10.49
N ASN A 486 28.10 -61.81 10.24
CA ASN A 486 29.39 -62.51 10.12
C ASN A 486 30.10 -62.21 8.78
N GLU A 487 29.36 -61.74 7.77
CA GLU A 487 29.90 -61.40 6.44
C GLU A 487 30.16 -59.89 6.27
N ILE A 488 29.79 -59.04 7.23
CA ILE A 488 30.04 -57.60 7.18
C ILE A 488 31.54 -57.30 7.27
N THR A 489 32.10 -56.77 6.18
CA THR A 489 33.52 -56.42 6.05
C THR A 489 33.78 -54.93 6.24
N ASP A 490 32.89 -54.07 5.72
CA ASP A 490 32.99 -52.61 5.82
C ASP A 490 31.86 -52.06 6.72
N THR A 491 32.22 -51.34 7.77
CA THR A 491 31.25 -50.69 8.68
C THR A 491 31.35 -49.17 8.63
N THR A 492 31.98 -48.61 7.60
CA THR A 492 32.22 -47.17 7.47
C THR A 492 31.18 -46.45 6.62
N ILE A 493 30.32 -47.22 5.94
CA ILE A 493 29.37 -46.75 4.94
C ILE A 493 27.92 -46.75 5.45
N ASP A 494 27.20 -45.68 5.11
CA ASP A 494 25.73 -45.64 5.21
C ASP A 494 25.15 -46.24 3.92
N VAL A 495 24.06 -47.00 4.01
CA VAL A 495 23.42 -47.63 2.85
C VAL A 495 22.06 -47.01 2.59
N ASN A 496 21.77 -46.69 1.33
CA ASN A 496 20.44 -46.31 0.90
C ASN A 496 19.69 -47.56 0.40
N LEU A 497 18.70 -48.02 1.15
CA LEU A 497 17.97 -49.25 0.86
C LEU A 497 16.86 -49.05 -0.19
N ALA A 498 16.62 -47.81 -0.65
CA ALA A 498 15.58 -47.53 -1.63
C ALA A 498 15.85 -48.26 -2.96
N LEU A 499 14.85 -48.98 -3.43
CA LEU A 499 14.85 -49.75 -4.66
C LEU A 499 13.60 -49.43 -5.47
N ALA A 500 13.77 -49.18 -6.76
CA ALA A 500 12.69 -49.04 -7.73
C ALA A 500 12.66 -50.25 -8.67
N VAL A 501 11.44 -50.71 -8.98
CA VAL A 501 11.19 -51.75 -9.99
C VAL A 501 10.45 -51.09 -11.16
N SER A 502 11.04 -51.13 -12.35
CA SER A 502 10.47 -50.48 -13.54
C SER A 502 10.58 -51.34 -14.78
N SER A 503 9.95 -50.90 -15.87
CA SER A 503 10.15 -51.50 -17.19
C SER A 503 11.47 -51.02 -17.79
N SER A 504 12.15 -51.87 -18.55
CA SER A 504 13.28 -51.46 -19.38
C SER A 504 12.89 -50.42 -20.44
N GLU A 505 11.60 -50.34 -20.80
CA GLU A 505 11.09 -49.34 -21.75
C GLU A 505 11.22 -47.90 -21.23
N ASP A 506 11.31 -47.72 -19.91
CA ASP A 506 11.43 -46.42 -19.26
C ASP A 506 12.89 -45.90 -19.23
N ASN A 507 13.86 -46.77 -19.57
CA ASN A 507 15.29 -46.43 -19.60
C ASN A 507 15.89 -46.72 -20.97
N GLN A 508 16.12 -45.66 -21.76
CA GLN A 508 16.61 -45.75 -23.13
C GLN A 508 17.95 -46.52 -23.24
N ALA A 509 18.87 -46.32 -22.31
CA ALA A 509 20.19 -46.93 -22.39
C ALA A 509 20.12 -48.44 -22.11
N ILE A 510 19.35 -48.83 -21.07
CA ILE A 510 19.07 -50.24 -20.76
C ILE A 510 18.31 -50.91 -21.92
N LYS A 511 17.31 -50.24 -22.50
CA LYS A 511 16.56 -50.73 -23.66
C LYS A 511 17.46 -51.03 -24.86
N GLU A 512 18.43 -50.15 -25.13
CA GLU A 512 19.41 -50.36 -26.20
C GLU A 512 20.34 -51.54 -25.88
N ALA A 513 20.84 -51.63 -24.65
CA ALA A 513 21.70 -52.72 -24.20
C ALA A 513 21.01 -54.10 -24.24
N LEU A 514 19.67 -54.14 -24.07
CA LEU A 514 18.86 -55.34 -24.20
C LEU A 514 18.63 -55.79 -25.64
N GLY A 515 19.01 -54.99 -26.65
CA GLY A 515 18.93 -55.39 -28.06
C GLY A 515 17.51 -55.74 -28.53
N GLY A 516 16.50 -55.06 -28.00
CA GLY A 516 15.08 -55.28 -28.32
C GLY A 516 14.36 -56.32 -27.45
N ASN A 517 15.04 -56.91 -26.47
CA ASN A 517 14.38 -57.71 -25.43
C ASN A 517 13.75 -56.79 -24.37
N GLN A 518 12.67 -57.26 -23.74
CA GLN A 518 12.07 -56.58 -22.59
C GLN A 518 12.68 -57.10 -21.29
N GLY A 519 12.85 -56.21 -20.32
CA GLY A 519 13.34 -56.54 -18.99
C GLY A 519 12.64 -55.78 -17.88
N THR A 520 12.65 -56.36 -16.69
CA THR A 520 12.27 -55.68 -15.44
C THR A 520 13.56 -55.14 -14.82
N VAL A 521 13.63 -53.82 -14.62
CA VAL A 521 14.81 -53.15 -14.08
C VAL A 521 14.66 -53.02 -12.58
N LEU A 522 15.71 -53.42 -11.84
CA LEU A 522 15.89 -53.21 -10.42
C LEU A 522 16.91 -52.07 -10.26
N SER A 523 16.42 -50.88 -9.94
CA SER A 523 17.26 -49.68 -9.82
C SER A 523 17.48 -49.31 -8.36
N PHE A 524 18.71 -49.50 -7.89
CA PHE A 524 19.10 -49.27 -6.51
C PHE A 524 19.56 -47.83 -6.32
N ALA A 525 19.02 -47.13 -5.32
CA ALA A 525 19.35 -45.72 -5.07
C ALA A 525 20.70 -45.52 -4.35
N HIS A 526 21.29 -46.57 -3.78
CA HIS A 526 22.67 -46.55 -3.31
C HIS A 526 23.63 -46.77 -4.49
N GLU A 527 24.78 -46.12 -4.46
CA GLU A 527 25.84 -46.30 -5.45
C GLU A 527 27.07 -46.93 -4.79
N GLY A 528 27.66 -47.93 -5.45
CA GLY A 528 28.93 -48.53 -5.02
C GLY A 528 28.77 -49.76 -4.12
N ASN A 529 29.84 -50.09 -3.40
CA ASN A 529 29.97 -51.34 -2.65
C ASN A 529 29.06 -51.38 -1.42
N LEU A 530 28.53 -52.58 -1.13
CA LEU A 530 27.76 -52.87 0.07
C LEU A 530 28.69 -53.33 1.22
N PRO A 531 28.22 -53.23 2.48
CA PRO A 531 29.04 -53.59 3.66
C PRO A 531 29.32 -55.09 3.75
N ALA A 532 28.49 -55.91 3.10
CA ALA A 532 28.60 -57.34 2.92
C ALA A 532 27.92 -57.74 1.60
N LYS A 533 28.01 -59.02 1.24
CA LYS A 533 27.06 -59.61 0.31
C LYS A 533 25.65 -59.49 0.91
N ALA A 534 24.74 -58.86 0.17
CA ALA A 534 23.36 -58.70 0.58
C ALA A 534 22.47 -59.62 -0.25
N THR A 535 21.48 -60.22 0.40
CA THR A 535 20.38 -60.90 -0.27
C THR A 535 19.21 -59.93 -0.40
N VAL A 536 18.77 -59.70 -1.62
CA VAL A 536 17.65 -58.80 -1.93
C VAL A 536 16.51 -59.62 -2.52
N LYS A 537 15.36 -59.60 -1.85
CA LYS A 537 14.14 -60.23 -2.33
C LYS A 537 13.20 -59.16 -2.86
N VAL A 538 12.69 -59.29 -4.08
CA VAL A 538 11.94 -58.22 -4.76
C VAL A 538 10.65 -58.78 -5.36
N ASP A 539 9.54 -58.06 -5.20
CA ASP A 539 8.28 -58.36 -5.88
C ASP A 539 8.43 -58.08 -7.38
N VAL A 540 8.30 -59.14 -8.19
CA VAL A 540 8.38 -59.08 -9.66
C VAL A 540 7.09 -59.57 -10.31
N SER A 541 6.01 -59.71 -9.53
CA SER A 541 4.72 -60.26 -9.96
C SER A 541 4.05 -59.47 -11.09
N ALA A 542 4.42 -58.20 -11.27
CA ALA A 542 3.97 -57.38 -12.39
C ALA A 542 4.50 -57.90 -13.75
N SER A 543 5.65 -58.56 -13.76
CA SER A 543 6.33 -59.01 -14.98
C SER A 543 6.44 -60.53 -15.08
N PHE A 544 6.48 -61.24 -13.96
CA PHE A 544 6.70 -62.69 -13.91
C PHE A 544 5.55 -63.42 -13.21
N GLN A 545 5.33 -64.68 -13.60
CA GLN A 545 4.42 -65.59 -12.90
C GLN A 545 5.20 -66.51 -11.96
N PRO A 546 4.58 -67.00 -10.87
CA PRO A 546 5.18 -68.02 -10.01
C PRO A 546 5.72 -69.21 -10.80
N GLY A 547 6.94 -69.64 -10.48
CA GLY A 547 7.66 -70.73 -11.15
C GLY A 547 8.36 -70.35 -12.46
N GLU A 548 8.19 -69.13 -12.99
CA GLU A 548 9.00 -68.66 -14.12
C GLU A 548 10.46 -68.47 -13.71
N THR A 549 11.37 -68.67 -14.69
CA THR A 549 12.79 -68.36 -14.54
C THR A 549 13.05 -66.91 -14.95
N ALA A 550 13.66 -66.13 -14.05
CA ALA A 550 14.11 -64.77 -14.25
C ALA A 550 15.65 -64.75 -14.37
N TYR A 551 16.17 -64.46 -15.56
CA TYR A 551 17.61 -64.35 -15.79
C TYR A 551 18.10 -62.98 -15.33
N PHE A 552 19.13 -62.95 -14.49
CA PHE A 552 19.58 -61.75 -13.78
C PHE A 552 20.89 -61.21 -14.35
N TYR A 553 20.90 -59.92 -14.68
CA TYR A 553 22.03 -59.23 -15.29
C TYR A 553 22.35 -57.95 -14.54
N TYR A 554 23.64 -57.66 -14.41
CA TYR A 554 24.14 -56.34 -14.07
C TYR A 554 24.20 -55.48 -15.34
N TYR A 555 23.70 -54.25 -15.27
CA TYR A 555 23.88 -53.27 -16.34
C TYR A 555 25.14 -52.44 -16.08
N ASN A 556 26.11 -52.50 -17.00
CA ASN A 556 27.30 -51.66 -16.96
C ASN A 556 27.03 -50.36 -17.74
N PRO A 557 26.85 -49.20 -17.07
CA PRO A 557 26.54 -47.95 -17.75
C PRO A 557 27.72 -47.36 -18.53
N GLU A 558 28.97 -47.72 -18.21
CA GLU A 558 30.15 -47.22 -18.92
C GLU A 558 30.31 -47.86 -20.29
N LEU A 559 30.02 -49.15 -20.38
CA LEU A 559 30.12 -49.94 -21.60
C LEU A 559 28.78 -50.11 -22.32
N ASN A 560 27.68 -49.76 -21.66
CA ASN A 560 26.30 -49.96 -22.14
C ASN A 560 26.01 -51.43 -22.50
N VAL A 561 26.42 -52.37 -21.64
CA VAL A 561 26.26 -53.82 -21.84
C VAL A 561 25.66 -54.51 -20.61
N MET A 562 25.03 -55.66 -20.85
CA MET A 562 24.55 -56.56 -19.80
C MET A 562 25.62 -57.58 -19.44
N GLN A 563 25.75 -57.89 -18.15
CA GLN A 563 26.65 -58.93 -17.64
C GLN A 563 25.85 -59.93 -16.80
N ALA A 564 25.91 -61.21 -17.15
CA ALA A 564 25.14 -62.24 -16.45
C ALA A 564 25.67 -62.44 -15.02
N MET A 565 24.76 -62.46 -14.05
CA MET A 565 25.10 -62.59 -12.62
C MET A 565 24.88 -64.00 -12.06
N GLY A 566 24.47 -64.95 -12.91
CA GLY A 566 24.26 -66.35 -12.55
C GLY A 566 23.32 -67.09 -13.50
N ASP A 567 23.04 -68.35 -13.17
CA ASP A 567 21.96 -69.12 -13.80
C ASP A 567 20.60 -68.59 -13.32
N GLY A 568 19.58 -68.59 -14.17
CA GLY A 568 18.31 -67.91 -13.90
C GLY A 568 17.65 -68.28 -12.57
N TYR A 569 17.01 -67.30 -11.93
CA TYR A 569 16.40 -67.38 -10.61
C TYR A 569 14.92 -67.75 -10.72
N VAL A 570 14.41 -68.62 -9.86
CA VAL A 570 13.00 -69.04 -9.91
C VAL A 570 12.15 -68.07 -9.10
N VAL A 571 11.08 -67.56 -9.71
CA VAL A 571 10.08 -66.72 -9.03
C VAL A 571 9.26 -67.59 -8.09
N ASP A 572 9.16 -67.21 -6.82
CA ASP A 572 8.47 -67.99 -5.80
C ASP A 572 6.95 -67.96 -5.95
N GLU A 573 6.25 -68.76 -5.14
CA GLU A 573 4.78 -68.88 -5.16
C GLU A 573 4.04 -67.54 -4.92
N ASN A 574 4.72 -66.57 -4.30
CA ASN A 574 4.18 -65.26 -3.98
C ASN A 574 4.61 -64.18 -5.00
N GLY A 575 5.35 -64.55 -6.06
CA GLY A 575 5.75 -63.64 -7.13
C GLY A 575 7.07 -62.89 -6.87
N TYR A 576 7.88 -63.33 -5.91
CA TYR A 576 9.16 -62.69 -5.59
C TYR A 576 10.35 -63.43 -6.20
N VAL A 577 11.41 -62.70 -6.48
CA VAL A 577 12.72 -63.25 -6.80
C VAL A 577 13.74 -62.83 -5.74
N GLU A 578 14.65 -63.74 -5.38
CA GLU A 578 15.71 -63.48 -4.41
C GLU A 578 17.06 -63.51 -5.13
N VAL A 579 17.77 -62.39 -5.12
CA VAL A 579 19.08 -62.20 -5.76
C VAL A 579 20.12 -61.83 -4.72
N SER A 580 21.39 -62.13 -4.99
CA SER A 580 22.50 -61.69 -4.13
C SER A 580 23.40 -60.71 -4.85
N ILE A 581 23.73 -59.60 -4.17
CA ILE A 581 24.57 -58.53 -4.72
C ILE A 581 25.62 -58.09 -3.70
N THR A 582 26.77 -57.60 -4.19
CA THR A 582 27.86 -57.05 -3.37
C THR A 582 28.04 -55.54 -3.57
N HIS A 583 27.34 -54.97 -4.54
CA HIS A 583 27.32 -53.54 -4.83
C HIS A 583 25.95 -53.17 -5.41
N CYS A 584 25.56 -51.91 -5.28
CA CYS A 584 24.34 -51.37 -5.85
C CYS A 584 24.59 -50.73 -7.22
N SER A 585 23.67 -50.98 -8.14
CA SER A 585 23.64 -50.47 -9.53
C SER A 585 22.25 -50.72 -10.11
N ASP A 586 22.05 -50.46 -11.39
CA ASP A 586 20.92 -51.01 -12.12
C ASP A 586 21.17 -52.49 -12.49
N TYR A 587 20.20 -53.33 -12.19
CA TYR A 587 20.16 -54.72 -12.60
C TYR A 587 18.89 -55.01 -13.41
N VAL A 588 18.93 -56.04 -14.24
CA VAL A 588 17.83 -56.37 -15.15
C VAL A 588 17.48 -57.85 -15.06
N LEU A 589 16.17 -58.13 -15.00
CA LEU A 589 15.60 -59.45 -15.08
C LEU A 589 14.91 -59.64 -16.43
N THR A 590 15.19 -60.75 -17.11
CA THR A 590 14.51 -61.11 -18.37
C THR A 590 13.86 -62.49 -18.28
N LYS A 591 12.79 -62.71 -19.05
CA LYS A 591 12.14 -64.04 -19.17
C LYS A 591 12.94 -65.03 -20.02
N THR A 592 13.74 -64.49 -20.94
CA THR A 592 14.56 -65.27 -21.87
C THR A 592 16.02 -64.94 -21.66
N GLN A 593 16.87 -65.96 -21.64
CA GLN A 593 18.31 -65.77 -21.54
C GLN A 593 18.80 -64.94 -22.73
N LEU A 594 19.58 -63.90 -22.45
CA LEU A 594 20.20 -63.07 -23.47
C LEU A 594 21.38 -63.81 -24.08
N ASN A 595 21.56 -63.67 -25.39
CA ASN A 595 22.74 -64.18 -26.08
C ASN A 595 23.84 -63.10 -26.04
N ILE A 596 24.58 -63.04 -24.93
CA ILE A 596 25.60 -62.03 -24.66
C ILE A 596 26.95 -62.57 -25.13
N ASP A 597 27.58 -61.87 -26.08
CA ASP A 597 28.91 -62.22 -26.59
C ASP A 597 29.98 -61.65 -25.63
N HIS A 598 30.69 -62.53 -24.91
CA HIS A 598 31.53 -62.13 -23.76
C HIS A 598 32.79 -61.35 -24.18
N ASP A 599 33.22 -61.43 -25.44
CA ASP A 599 34.57 -60.99 -25.87
C ASP A 599 34.65 -59.64 -26.60
N ASN A 600 33.53 -58.97 -26.86
CA ASN A 600 33.48 -57.57 -27.30
C ASN A 600 32.04 -57.11 -27.13
N GLY A 601 31.79 -56.01 -26.41
CA GLY A 601 30.46 -55.46 -26.07
C GLY A 601 29.53 -55.09 -27.24
N THR A 602 29.25 -56.03 -28.12
CA THR A 602 28.35 -55.97 -29.26
C THR A 602 27.69 -57.34 -29.41
N ASN A 603 26.37 -57.39 -29.20
CA ASN A 603 25.57 -58.61 -29.39
C ASN A 603 25.64 -59.07 -30.87
N SER A 604 26.45 -60.08 -31.17
CA SER A 604 26.44 -60.79 -32.44
C SER A 604 26.58 -62.29 -32.17
N GLY A 605 25.49 -63.04 -32.34
CA GLY A 605 25.45 -64.43 -31.91
C GLY A 605 26.51 -65.35 -32.55
N THR A 606 27.28 -66.04 -31.70
CA THR A 606 27.63 -67.46 -31.79
C THR A 606 28.27 -67.92 -30.46
N ASN A 607 28.05 -69.18 -30.08
CA ASN A 607 28.32 -69.80 -28.76
C ASN A 607 29.78 -69.78 -28.22
N ILE A 608 29.85 -69.92 -26.88
CA ILE A 608 30.79 -70.64 -25.98
C ILE A 608 31.70 -69.78 -25.09
N GLY A 609 31.55 -69.92 -23.75
CA GLY A 609 32.66 -69.80 -22.78
C GLY A 609 32.25 -69.41 -21.35
N ASN A 610 32.25 -70.37 -20.41
CA ASN A 610 32.03 -70.14 -18.97
C ASN A 610 33.33 -69.68 -18.30
N ASP A 611 33.43 -68.41 -17.88
CA ASP A 611 34.36 -68.03 -16.82
C ASP A 611 33.71 -66.95 -15.93
N MET A 612 33.49 -67.31 -14.67
CA MET A 612 32.83 -66.48 -13.65
C MET A 612 33.87 -65.73 -12.82
N ASP A 613 34.55 -64.75 -13.42
CA ASP A 613 35.17 -63.69 -12.63
C ASP A 613 34.11 -62.59 -12.41
N SER A 614 33.83 -62.30 -11.13
CA SER A 614 32.91 -61.22 -10.75
C SER A 614 33.43 -59.90 -11.37
N PRO A 615 32.60 -59.15 -12.10
CA PRO A 615 33.06 -57.92 -12.72
C PRO A 615 33.59 -56.95 -11.67
N GLN A 616 34.74 -56.33 -11.92
CA GLN A 616 35.26 -55.26 -11.09
C GLN A 616 34.33 -54.05 -11.23
N THR A 617 33.44 -53.85 -10.27
CA THR A 617 32.49 -52.75 -10.25
C THR A 617 32.93 -51.66 -9.29
N GLY A 618 33.24 -50.47 -9.83
CA GLY A 618 32.90 -49.18 -9.21
C GLY A 618 33.72 -48.66 -8.03
N ASP A 619 35.01 -48.37 -8.19
CA ASP A 619 35.69 -47.36 -7.35
C ASP A 619 36.11 -46.14 -8.18
N ASN A 620 35.20 -45.18 -8.29
CA ASN A 620 35.50 -43.82 -8.73
C ASN A 620 35.22 -42.82 -7.60
N THR A 621 35.76 -43.10 -6.40
CA THR A 621 35.83 -42.11 -5.31
C THR A 621 36.70 -40.91 -5.70
N ASN A 622 36.17 -39.98 -6.49
CA ASN A 622 36.54 -38.53 -6.52
C ASN A 622 35.88 -37.81 -7.71
N LEU A 623 34.60 -37.43 -7.59
CA LEU A 623 34.01 -36.38 -8.41
C LEU A 623 33.07 -35.52 -7.56
N MET A 624 33.66 -34.56 -6.85
CA MET A 624 32.95 -33.45 -6.22
C MET A 624 32.12 -32.71 -7.28
N ILE A 625 30.78 -32.76 -7.17
CA ILE A 625 29.87 -31.85 -7.89
C ILE A 625 29.56 -30.68 -6.96
N SER A 626 30.23 -29.55 -7.16
CA SER A 626 29.82 -28.26 -6.59
C SER A 626 28.74 -27.64 -7.48
N ILE A 627 27.51 -27.55 -6.98
CA ILE A 627 26.40 -26.83 -7.64
C ILE A 627 26.58 -25.33 -7.38
N ALA A 628 26.86 -24.56 -8.43
CA ALA A 628 26.74 -23.10 -8.41
C ALA A 628 25.50 -22.72 -9.21
N ALA A 629 24.48 -22.20 -8.53
CA ALA A 629 23.29 -21.62 -9.15
C ALA A 629 23.66 -20.33 -9.86
N VAL A 630 23.38 -20.25 -11.17
CA VAL A 630 23.32 -18.98 -11.92
C VAL A 630 21.90 -18.84 -12.45
N THR A 631 21.17 -17.91 -11.84
CA THR A 631 19.87 -17.43 -12.32
C THR A 631 20.07 -16.57 -13.57
N ALA A 632 19.48 -17.00 -14.68
CA ALA A 632 19.20 -16.13 -15.81
C ALA A 632 17.74 -16.37 -16.23
N ALA A 633 16.93 -15.32 -16.05
CA ALA A 633 15.54 -15.26 -16.47
C ALA A 633 15.46 -15.16 -18.01
N SER A 634 14.71 -16.07 -18.64
CA SER A 634 13.72 -15.81 -19.70
C SER A 634 13.44 -17.08 -20.53
N ALA A 635 12.17 -17.48 -20.57
CA ALA A 635 11.45 -18.36 -21.50
C ALA A 635 12.25 -19.22 -22.53
N ALA A 636 12.11 -20.56 -22.43
CA ALA A 636 11.80 -21.50 -23.54
C ALA A 636 12.14 -22.97 -23.16
N ILE A 637 11.21 -23.89 -23.48
CA ILE A 637 11.36 -25.32 -23.83
C ILE A 637 12.51 -26.08 -23.13
N THR A 638 12.18 -26.89 -22.13
CA THR A 638 13.13 -27.80 -21.48
C THR A 638 13.29 -29.09 -22.30
N GLY A 639 14.23 -29.09 -23.23
CA GLY A 639 14.93 -30.30 -23.66
C GLY A 639 16.27 -30.40 -22.92
N PHE A 640 16.52 -31.50 -22.22
CA PHE A 640 17.80 -31.73 -21.54
C PHE A 640 18.91 -32.01 -22.58
N VAL A 641 19.88 -31.10 -22.68
CA VAL A 641 21.15 -31.33 -23.39
C VAL A 641 22.24 -31.54 -22.35
N VAL A 642 22.77 -32.76 -22.26
CA VAL A 642 23.98 -33.06 -21.48
C VAL A 642 25.20 -32.63 -22.29
N ILE A 643 25.86 -31.53 -21.90
CA ILE A 643 27.16 -31.15 -22.46
C ILE A 643 28.26 -31.73 -21.55
N LYS A 644 28.85 -32.87 -21.96
CA LYS A 644 30.09 -33.39 -21.35
C LYS A 644 31.29 -32.55 -21.83
N LYS A 645 31.89 -31.76 -20.95
CA LYS A 645 33.21 -31.15 -21.20
C LYS A 645 34.30 -32.14 -20.82
N ARG A 646 35.04 -32.64 -21.83
CA ARG A 646 36.29 -33.40 -21.63
C ARG A 646 37.33 -32.51 -20.93
N LYS A 647 37.86 -32.97 -19.80
CA LYS A 647 39.23 -32.66 -19.40
C LYS A 647 40.06 -33.88 -19.74
N THR A 648 40.75 -33.84 -20.87
CA THR A 648 41.91 -34.71 -21.11
C THR A 648 43.07 -34.18 -20.29
N GLN A 649 43.73 -35.05 -19.54
CA GLN A 649 45.11 -34.83 -19.16
C GLN A 649 45.84 -36.18 -19.19
N ASP A 650 46.69 -36.30 -20.22
CA ASP A 650 47.78 -37.23 -20.53
C ASP A 650 47.68 -38.73 -20.17
#